data_AF-A0AAU7YI92-F1
#
_entry.id   AF-A0AAU7YI92-F1
#
_cell.length_a   1.000
_cell.length_b   1.000
_cell.length_c   1.000
_cell.angle_alpha   90.00
_cell.angle_beta   90.00
_cell.angle_gamma   90.00
#
_symmetry.space_group_name_H-M   'P 1'
#
loop_
_entity.id
_entity.type
_entity.pdbx_description
1 polymer ?
#
loop_
_entity_poly.entity_id
_entity_poly.type
_entity_poly.pdbx_seq_one_letter_code
_entity_poly.pdbx_strand_id
1 'polypeptide(L)'
;MLKEKYGFKEIEDKYNILWEGSKVYKWNGEKDNTFTIDTPPPTISGKLHIGHIFSYCHTDFIARFQRMLGKDVFYPIGFDDNGLPTERLVEQTYKTRAKEVGREKFIEMCHEVIEKSKQEFKELFKSVGISYDWSLEYHTISKETVTLSQMSFIDLYNKGYAYRKMQPILWDPVDKTAIAQAEIEDKVFESSLNTIVFSTEENEQINIATTRPELLPACVAVFCHPEDTRYTHLIGKTAVVPITETKVPIIADDKVKIDKGTGLVMCCTFGDELDIYWQQKHNLPMKIIIDQDGRISLYDVIPVLDTGIQEKEPMPAMTEEDIMSAYGQKKEEWIPVSRTGMTDDILNEINGLRVKEARKRMIEILTEKELLIESTNISHSVKCAERSGAPLEILPTYQWFIKTLEQKAQVLDKVKECNWHPNNMRKRMEVWIEGLNWDWCISRQRYFGVPFPAWYSKRKEEEGKIILAEIKNLPIDPLKDLPKGYSKEEVIPDQDVMDTWATSSITPQLSALAVNSEFSLPNHRYNTIFPADLRSQSHEIIRTWAFYTVLKAHYHADSLPWKNIMISGWCLADDKKKMSKSKGNIITPHVILETYGADVVRYWAANSRLGVDTVYSENIFKIGKRLVTKLWNASKFVSMFMEKHQVMSINSAHETMDKWILSKLYKVIERATNNLLQFEYCEALEAVEEFFWKDFCDNYLELVKKRAYGNDSSAKQSLAYVLNVILRLFAPFLPYITEEIYHQLYSYNSVHNQSNWPSKEELIYDKYSEEMGDNCVQILNIIRKIKADNNVSVKHLIKKLMIKASVQEDKLDQSAQDNLQAVCNAETIEWMQSEFETEDGKYIVNIDLY
;
A
#
# COMPACT_ATOMS: atom_id res chain seq x y z
N MET A 1 23.32 -36.05 -12.22
CA MET A 1 22.20 -35.72 -13.12
C MET A 1 21.04 -35.17 -12.29
N LEU A 2 20.18 -34.34 -12.88
CA LEU A 2 18.96 -33.85 -12.23
C LEU A 2 18.01 -35.03 -11.90
N LYS A 3 17.28 -34.94 -10.77
CA LYS A 3 16.31 -35.96 -10.34
C LYS A 3 15.19 -36.16 -11.37
N GLU A 4 14.51 -37.31 -11.31
CA GLU A 4 13.41 -37.61 -12.25
C GLU A 4 12.29 -36.55 -12.19
N LYS A 5 11.89 -36.15 -10.98
CA LYS A 5 10.86 -35.14 -10.69
C LYS A 5 11.44 -33.96 -9.90
N TYR A 6 10.87 -32.78 -10.10
CA TYR A 6 11.17 -31.58 -9.32
C TYR A 6 10.50 -31.66 -7.93
N GLY A 7 11.31 -31.70 -6.87
CA GLY A 7 10.85 -31.77 -5.49
C GLY A 7 10.95 -30.40 -4.81
N PHE A 8 9.98 -29.51 -5.06
CA PHE A 8 10.06 -28.11 -4.65
C PHE A 8 10.30 -27.93 -3.14
N LYS A 9 9.63 -28.69 -2.27
CA LYS A 9 9.79 -28.56 -0.80
C LYS A 9 11.25 -28.72 -0.34
N GLU A 10 11.92 -29.81 -0.76
CA GLU A 10 13.32 -30.06 -0.41
C GLU A 10 14.26 -28.97 -0.97
N ILE A 11 13.94 -28.45 -2.14
CA ILE A 11 14.75 -27.46 -2.86
C ILE A 11 14.59 -26.07 -2.23
N GLU A 12 13.37 -25.68 -1.89
CA GLU A 12 13.05 -24.42 -1.24
C GLU A 12 13.74 -24.32 0.13
N ASP A 13 13.63 -25.37 0.96
CA ASP A 13 14.31 -25.44 2.26
C ASP A 13 15.83 -25.35 2.12
N LYS A 14 16.40 -26.11 1.17
CA LYS A 14 17.85 -26.12 0.88
C LYS A 14 18.35 -24.71 0.54
N TYR A 15 17.67 -24.00 -0.35
CA TYR A 15 18.16 -22.70 -0.82
C TYR A 15 17.91 -21.57 0.16
N ASN A 16 16.84 -21.63 0.97
CA ASN A 16 16.67 -20.69 2.07
C ASN A 16 17.88 -20.73 3.02
N ILE A 17 18.35 -21.93 3.38
CA ILE A 17 19.54 -22.11 4.23
C ILE A 17 20.81 -21.63 3.51
N LEU A 18 20.99 -21.99 2.24
CA LEU A 18 22.19 -21.63 1.48
C LEU A 18 22.31 -20.12 1.26
N TRP A 19 21.23 -19.44 0.85
CA TRP A 19 21.24 -17.99 0.63
C TRP A 19 21.54 -17.21 1.91
N GLU A 20 20.99 -17.64 3.05
CA GLU A 20 21.27 -17.03 4.36
C GLU A 20 22.73 -17.26 4.77
N GLY A 21 23.24 -18.50 4.66
CA GLY A 21 24.62 -18.83 5.02
C GLY A 21 25.69 -18.18 4.13
N SER A 22 25.42 -18.05 2.83
CA SER A 22 26.33 -17.42 1.85
C SER A 22 26.14 -15.91 1.69
N LYS A 23 25.12 -15.33 2.35
CA LYS A 23 24.84 -13.89 2.38
C LYS A 23 24.66 -13.29 0.97
N VAL A 24 24.02 -14.02 0.05
CA VAL A 24 23.80 -13.61 -1.36
C VAL A 24 23.12 -12.25 -1.47
N TYR A 25 22.21 -11.94 -0.54
CA TYR A 25 21.40 -10.73 -0.58
C TYR A 25 21.92 -9.60 0.32
N LYS A 26 23.10 -9.77 0.92
CA LYS A 26 23.67 -8.76 1.82
C LYS A 26 24.06 -7.49 1.06
N TRP A 27 23.67 -6.34 1.59
CA TRP A 27 24.13 -5.03 1.12
C TRP A 27 25.52 -4.71 1.65
N ASN A 28 26.40 -4.18 0.77
CA ASN A 28 27.80 -3.92 1.10
C ASN A 28 28.12 -2.45 1.43
N GLY A 29 27.24 -1.50 1.09
CA GLY A 29 27.42 -0.09 1.44
C GLY A 29 28.11 0.75 0.39
N GLU A 30 28.21 0.28 -0.85
CA GLU A 30 28.92 0.97 -1.94
C GLU A 30 28.06 2.09 -2.54
N LYS A 31 28.26 3.33 -2.10
CA LYS A 31 27.43 4.49 -2.44
C LYS A 31 27.12 4.62 -3.95
N ASP A 32 28.14 4.65 -4.80
CA ASP A 32 27.95 4.96 -6.23
C ASP A 32 27.27 3.81 -7.02
N ASN A 33 27.19 2.62 -6.43
CA ASN A 33 26.58 1.45 -7.03
C ASN A 33 25.33 0.95 -6.28
N THR A 34 24.91 1.65 -5.22
CA THR A 34 23.77 1.23 -4.41
C THR A 34 22.46 1.49 -5.15
N PHE A 35 21.59 0.48 -5.21
CA PHE A 35 20.18 0.64 -5.59
C PHE A 35 19.31 0.52 -4.33
N THR A 36 18.65 1.60 -3.94
CA THR A 36 17.90 1.67 -2.68
C THR A 36 16.42 1.44 -2.87
N ILE A 37 15.87 0.48 -2.13
CA ILE A 37 14.44 0.21 -2.05
C ILE A 37 13.92 0.64 -0.69
N ASP A 38 12.94 1.55 -0.67
CA ASP A 38 12.14 1.85 0.52
C ASP A 38 10.93 0.94 0.57
N THR A 39 11.00 -0.08 1.43
CA THR A 39 9.94 -1.08 1.61
C THR A 39 8.92 -0.59 2.63
N PRO A 40 7.61 -0.51 2.31
CA PRO A 40 6.58 -0.25 3.30
C PRO A 40 6.57 -1.40 4.32
N PRO A 41 6.77 -1.14 5.61
CA PRO A 41 6.67 -2.18 6.62
C PRO A 41 5.21 -2.66 6.73
N PRO A 42 4.93 -3.98 6.65
CA PRO A 42 3.60 -4.50 6.87
C PRO A 42 3.16 -4.26 8.31
N THR A 43 1.89 -3.88 8.48
CA THR A 43 1.29 -3.69 9.80
C THR A 43 1.07 -5.02 10.52
N ILE A 44 1.50 -5.10 11.77
CA ILE A 44 1.26 -6.24 12.67
C ILE A 44 -0.18 -6.19 13.19
N SER A 45 -1.13 -6.59 12.34
CA SER A 45 -2.55 -6.73 12.68
C SER A 45 -3.04 -8.18 12.70
N GLY A 46 -2.11 -9.15 12.60
CA GLY A 46 -2.26 -10.52 13.07
C GLY A 46 -2.79 -11.58 12.11
N LYS A 47 -3.15 -11.28 10.85
CA LYS A 47 -3.53 -12.34 9.89
C LYS A 47 -2.97 -12.11 8.50
N LEU A 48 -2.06 -13.01 8.11
CA LEU A 48 -1.49 -13.11 6.78
C LEU A 48 -2.55 -13.52 5.76
N HIS A 49 -2.48 -12.91 4.58
CA HIS A 49 -3.34 -13.22 3.42
C HIS A 49 -2.51 -13.08 2.15
N ILE A 50 -2.99 -13.65 1.05
CA ILE A 50 -2.23 -13.72 -0.22
C ILE A 50 -1.80 -12.35 -0.78
N GLY A 51 -2.47 -11.26 -0.37
CA GLY A 51 -2.08 -9.89 -0.72
C GLY A 51 -0.69 -9.50 -0.19
N HIS A 52 -0.27 -10.06 0.95
CA HIS A 52 1.09 -9.87 1.49
C HIS A 52 2.15 -10.60 0.65
N ILE A 53 1.78 -11.63 -0.12
CA ILE A 53 2.69 -12.22 -1.10
C ILE A 53 2.68 -11.38 -2.37
N PHE A 54 1.49 -11.02 -2.84
CA PHE A 54 1.26 -10.43 -4.14
C PHE A 54 2.12 -9.19 -4.42
N SER A 55 1.97 -8.12 -3.64
CA SER A 55 2.69 -6.86 -3.88
C SER A 55 4.18 -6.94 -3.56
N TYR A 56 4.57 -7.72 -2.55
CA TYR A 56 5.97 -7.84 -2.14
C TYR A 56 6.81 -8.65 -3.14
N CYS A 57 6.19 -9.60 -3.85
CA CYS A 57 6.84 -10.27 -4.98
C CYS A 57 7.21 -9.28 -6.10
N HIS A 58 6.34 -8.31 -6.40
CA HIS A 58 6.59 -7.31 -7.46
C HIS A 58 7.89 -6.55 -7.21
N THR A 59 8.10 -6.10 -5.97
CA THR A 59 9.33 -5.40 -5.57
C THR A 59 10.55 -6.32 -5.65
N ASP A 60 10.40 -7.58 -5.25
CA ASP A 60 11.50 -8.54 -5.28
C ASP A 60 11.96 -8.90 -6.70
N PHE A 61 11.08 -8.85 -7.70
CA PHE A 61 11.47 -9.03 -9.10
C PHE A 61 12.46 -7.96 -9.53
N ILE A 62 12.18 -6.70 -9.17
CA ILE A 62 13.05 -5.57 -9.47
C ILE A 62 14.33 -5.63 -8.63
N ALA A 63 14.25 -5.99 -7.34
CA ALA A 63 15.42 -6.14 -6.47
C ALA A 63 16.41 -7.18 -7.02
N ARG A 64 15.91 -8.36 -7.42
CA ARG A 64 16.73 -9.41 -8.04
C ARG A 64 17.32 -8.97 -9.37
N PHE A 65 16.52 -8.35 -10.23
CA PHE A 65 16.98 -7.83 -11.51
C PHE A 65 18.11 -6.81 -11.34
N GLN A 66 17.93 -5.79 -10.48
CA GLN A 66 18.94 -4.76 -10.23
C GLN A 66 20.24 -5.34 -9.67
N ARG A 67 20.12 -6.31 -8.75
CA ARG A 67 21.28 -7.05 -8.22
C ARG A 67 22.01 -7.77 -9.35
N MET A 68 21.30 -8.56 -10.15
CA MET A 68 21.87 -9.29 -11.28
C MET A 68 22.44 -8.36 -12.35
N LEU A 69 21.94 -7.12 -12.49
CA LEU A 69 22.52 -6.10 -13.37
C LEU A 69 23.86 -5.53 -12.84
N GLY A 70 24.24 -5.86 -11.60
CA GLY A 70 25.49 -5.46 -10.97
C GLY A 70 25.35 -4.43 -9.84
N LYS A 71 24.13 -4.08 -9.43
CA LYS A 71 23.91 -3.12 -8.32
C LYS A 71 24.10 -3.76 -6.95
N ASP A 72 24.59 -2.97 -6.00
CA ASP A 72 24.57 -3.29 -4.58
C ASP A 72 23.19 -2.92 -4.01
N VAL A 73 22.30 -3.89 -3.85
CA VAL A 73 20.89 -3.59 -3.56
C VAL A 73 20.66 -3.42 -2.05
N PHE A 74 20.30 -2.22 -1.62
CA PHE A 74 19.79 -1.96 -0.28
C PHE A 74 18.30 -2.30 -0.24
N TYR A 75 17.96 -3.46 0.32
CA TYR A 75 16.59 -3.96 0.39
C TYR A 75 16.21 -4.42 1.80
N PRO A 76 15.77 -3.48 2.66
CA PRO A 76 15.37 -3.79 4.03
C PRO A 76 13.92 -4.29 4.07
N ILE A 77 13.55 -4.84 5.22
CA ILE A 77 12.17 -5.04 5.63
C ILE A 77 12.00 -4.42 7.01
N GLY A 78 10.91 -3.71 7.24
CA GLY A 78 10.52 -3.28 8.58
C GLY A 78 9.21 -3.93 9.00
N PHE A 79 8.80 -3.77 10.26
CA PHE A 79 7.46 -4.13 10.73
C PHE A 79 6.80 -2.92 11.39
N ASP A 80 5.57 -2.64 10.96
CA ASP A 80 4.75 -1.55 11.51
C ASP A 80 3.92 -2.11 12.67
N ASP A 81 4.48 -1.93 13.86
CA ASP A 81 4.15 -2.65 15.09
C ASP A 81 3.76 -1.70 16.21
N ASN A 82 3.14 -0.56 15.88
CA ASN A 82 2.64 0.40 16.86
C ASN A 82 1.17 0.82 16.61
N GLY A 83 0.57 1.50 17.59
CA GLY A 83 -0.72 2.14 17.47
C GLY A 83 -1.93 1.20 17.50
N LEU A 84 -3.07 1.74 17.06
CA LEU A 84 -4.39 1.14 17.13
C LEU A 84 -4.48 -0.29 16.54
N PRO A 85 -3.85 -0.62 15.39
CA PRO A 85 -3.91 -1.97 14.83
C PRO A 85 -3.34 -3.03 15.77
N THR A 86 -2.21 -2.75 16.41
CA THR A 86 -1.56 -3.67 17.36
C THR A 86 -2.38 -3.80 18.63
N GLU A 87 -2.87 -2.68 19.18
CA GLU A 87 -3.71 -2.72 20.38
C GLU A 87 -4.96 -3.58 20.15
N ARG A 88 -5.65 -3.40 19.01
CA ARG A 88 -6.82 -4.22 18.66
C ARG A 88 -6.48 -5.70 18.48
N LEU A 89 -5.30 -6.02 17.96
CA LEU A 89 -4.85 -7.41 17.85
C LEU A 89 -4.67 -8.04 19.24
N VAL A 90 -4.08 -7.30 20.17
CA VAL A 90 -3.90 -7.72 21.57
C VAL A 90 -5.27 -7.92 22.24
N GLU A 91 -6.18 -6.94 22.12
CA GLU A 91 -7.54 -7.04 22.65
C GLU A 91 -8.29 -8.27 22.09
N GLN A 92 -8.14 -8.55 20.79
CA GLN A 92 -8.75 -9.73 20.16
C GLN A 92 -8.13 -11.05 20.64
N THR A 93 -6.83 -11.06 20.92
CA THR A 93 -6.06 -12.24 21.32
C THR A 93 -6.36 -12.62 22.76
N TYR A 94 -6.30 -11.66 23.68
CA TYR A 94 -6.51 -11.90 25.11
C TYR A 94 -7.95 -11.68 25.58
N LYS A 95 -8.85 -11.20 24.70
CA LYS A 95 -10.25 -10.89 25.04
C LYS A 95 -10.39 -9.89 26.21
N THR A 96 -9.52 -8.90 26.24
CA THR A 96 -9.52 -7.82 27.24
C THR A 96 -9.46 -6.45 26.56
N ARG A 97 -9.68 -5.37 27.31
CA ARG A 97 -9.47 -3.99 26.88
C ARG A 97 -8.30 -3.37 27.61
N ALA A 98 -7.61 -2.42 26.97
CA ALA A 98 -6.46 -1.72 27.57
C ALA A 98 -6.76 -1.14 28.97
N LYS A 99 -7.96 -0.57 29.16
CA LYS A 99 -8.44 -0.01 30.43
C LYS A 99 -8.63 -1.04 31.56
N GLU A 100 -8.80 -2.32 31.25
CA GLU A 100 -9.08 -3.36 32.24
C GLU A 100 -7.80 -3.87 32.93
N VAL A 101 -6.67 -3.78 32.25
CA VAL A 101 -5.38 -4.31 32.70
C VAL A 101 -4.37 -3.23 33.09
N GLY A 102 -4.63 -1.96 32.72
CA GLY A 102 -3.73 -0.83 32.97
C GLY A 102 -2.66 -0.65 31.89
N ARG A 103 -2.10 0.56 31.79
CA ARG A 103 -1.22 0.96 30.67
C ARG A 103 0.04 0.12 30.56
N GLU A 104 0.79 0.00 31.66
CA GLU A 104 2.07 -0.74 31.67
C GLU A 104 1.86 -2.21 31.27
N LYS A 105 0.88 -2.87 31.89
CA LYS A 105 0.60 -4.27 31.60
C LYS A 105 0.12 -4.48 30.16
N PHE A 106 -0.70 -3.57 29.64
CA PHE A 106 -1.17 -3.64 28.26
C PHE A 106 -0.02 -3.48 27.26
N ILE A 107 0.94 -2.58 27.52
CA ILE A 107 2.15 -2.40 26.69
C ILE A 107 3.00 -3.68 26.68
N GLU A 108 3.20 -4.34 27.82
CA GLU A 108 3.89 -5.64 27.88
C GLU A 108 3.21 -6.69 26.98
N MET A 109 1.88 -6.77 27.04
CA MET A 109 1.09 -7.68 26.20
C MET A 109 1.22 -7.33 24.70
N CYS A 110 1.35 -6.04 24.36
CA CYS A 110 1.62 -5.63 22.98
C CYS A 110 2.95 -6.20 22.48
N HIS A 111 4.02 -6.07 23.25
CA HIS A 111 5.33 -6.60 22.87
C HIS A 111 5.33 -8.13 22.70
N GLU A 112 4.61 -8.87 23.56
CA GLU A 112 4.49 -10.34 23.43
C GLU A 112 3.82 -10.76 22.11
N VAL A 113 2.71 -10.09 21.74
CA VAL A 113 1.98 -10.38 20.51
C VAL A 113 2.77 -9.99 19.27
N ILE A 114 3.49 -8.86 19.31
CA ILE A 114 4.34 -8.41 18.20
C ILE A 114 5.39 -9.45 17.86
N GLU A 115 6.12 -9.96 18.87
CA GLU A 115 7.23 -10.88 18.60
C GLU A 115 6.75 -12.18 17.94
N LYS A 116 5.58 -12.69 18.36
CA LYS A 116 4.96 -13.84 17.72
C LYS A 116 4.55 -13.55 16.28
N SER A 117 3.82 -12.46 16.03
CA SER A 117 3.35 -12.13 14.68
C SER A 117 4.50 -11.82 13.72
N LYS A 118 5.55 -11.13 14.18
CA LYS A 118 6.78 -10.89 13.43
C LYS A 118 7.40 -12.18 12.92
N GLN A 119 7.50 -13.20 13.78
CA GLN A 119 8.04 -14.50 13.37
C GLN A 119 7.20 -15.15 12.27
N GLU A 120 5.87 -15.06 12.35
CA GLU A 120 4.96 -15.55 11.30
C GLU A 120 5.18 -14.84 9.95
N PHE A 121 5.31 -13.51 9.96
CA PHE A 121 5.63 -12.75 8.73
C PHE A 121 7.01 -13.11 8.17
N LYS A 122 8.02 -13.24 9.03
CA LYS A 122 9.38 -13.60 8.64
C LYS A 122 9.44 -14.97 7.98
N GLU A 123 8.77 -15.95 8.58
CA GLU A 123 8.62 -17.29 8.01
C GLU A 123 7.91 -17.23 6.66
N LEU A 124 6.82 -16.49 6.55
CA LEU A 124 6.11 -16.32 5.27
C LEU A 124 7.03 -15.77 4.16
N PHE A 125 7.69 -14.64 4.40
CA PHE A 125 8.53 -14.00 3.38
C PHE A 125 9.75 -14.85 3.03
N LYS A 126 10.33 -15.57 4.00
CA LYS A 126 11.38 -16.57 3.74
C LYS A 126 10.85 -17.73 2.89
N SER A 127 9.65 -18.26 3.17
CA SER A 127 9.03 -19.34 2.37
C SER A 127 8.68 -18.91 0.95
N VAL A 128 8.37 -17.63 0.73
CA VAL A 128 8.15 -17.07 -0.62
C VAL A 128 9.48 -16.82 -1.35
N GLY A 129 10.60 -16.76 -0.62
CA GLY A 129 11.92 -16.48 -1.18
C GLY A 129 12.12 -15.01 -1.54
N ILE A 130 11.61 -14.08 -0.74
CA ILE A 130 11.91 -12.65 -0.92
C ILE A 130 13.37 -12.37 -0.56
N SER A 131 14.08 -11.62 -1.41
CA SER A 131 15.53 -11.37 -1.32
C SER A 131 15.92 -10.20 -0.41
N TYR A 132 15.29 -10.10 0.76
CA TYR A 132 15.65 -9.12 1.78
C TYR A 132 17.04 -9.37 2.35
N ASP A 133 17.72 -8.29 2.72
CA ASP A 133 18.81 -8.36 3.69
C ASP A 133 18.21 -8.32 5.10
N TRP A 134 18.04 -9.50 5.71
CA TRP A 134 17.48 -9.64 7.05
C TRP A 134 18.31 -8.98 8.16
N SER A 135 19.55 -8.57 7.89
CA SER A 135 20.35 -7.79 8.85
C SER A 135 19.92 -6.31 8.92
N LEU A 136 19.08 -5.87 7.98
CA LEU A 136 18.52 -4.53 7.90
C LEU A 136 17.08 -4.44 8.46
N GLU A 137 16.63 -5.50 9.13
CA GLU A 137 15.30 -5.55 9.77
C GLU A 137 15.13 -4.41 10.78
N TYR A 138 14.01 -3.69 10.73
CA TYR A 138 13.68 -2.64 11.69
C TYR A 138 12.23 -2.71 12.19
N HIS A 139 11.96 -2.05 13.30
CA HIS A 139 10.66 -2.04 13.96
C HIS A 139 10.23 -0.60 14.24
N THR A 140 8.96 -0.30 14.03
CA THR A 140 8.44 1.06 14.26
C THR A 140 8.39 1.47 15.73
N ILE A 141 8.54 0.50 16.65
CA ILE A 141 8.65 0.74 18.09
C ILE A 141 10.04 0.43 18.66
N SER A 142 11.05 0.14 17.83
CA SER A 142 12.42 -0.03 18.34
C SER A 142 12.97 1.28 18.92
N LYS A 143 13.97 1.17 19.79
CA LYS A 143 14.64 2.33 20.40
C LYS A 143 15.12 3.32 19.35
N GLU A 144 15.74 2.85 18.28
CA GLU A 144 16.28 3.65 17.19
C GLU A 144 15.16 4.37 16.43
N THR A 145 14.07 3.67 16.10
CA THR A 145 12.94 4.26 15.36
C THR A 145 12.14 5.25 16.20
N VAL A 146 11.93 4.96 17.48
CA VAL A 146 11.31 5.90 18.44
C VAL A 146 12.16 7.17 18.51
N THR A 147 13.48 7.02 18.61
CA THR A 147 14.42 8.15 18.63
C THR A 147 14.29 9.01 17.37
N LEU A 148 14.32 8.39 16.18
CA LEU A 148 14.19 9.11 14.90
C LEU A 148 12.82 9.75 14.71
N SER A 149 11.75 9.11 15.18
CA SER A 149 10.39 9.67 15.14
C SER A 149 10.26 10.90 16.03
N GLN A 150 10.83 10.86 17.24
CA GLN A 150 10.89 12.00 18.14
C GLN A 150 11.78 13.12 17.61
N MET A 151 12.93 12.78 17.00
CA MET A 151 13.78 13.75 16.29
C MET A 151 13.04 14.41 15.13
N SER A 152 12.30 13.63 14.32
CA SER A 152 11.47 14.14 13.23
C SER A 152 10.43 15.14 13.75
N PHE A 153 9.72 14.80 14.81
CA PHE A 153 8.77 15.72 15.43
C PHE A 153 9.42 17.04 15.90
N ILE A 154 10.56 16.96 16.59
CA ILE A 154 11.27 18.15 17.07
C ILE A 154 11.78 19.01 15.91
N ASP A 155 12.32 18.41 14.84
CA ASP A 155 12.74 19.16 13.64
C ASP A 155 11.55 19.89 13.00
N LEU A 156 10.40 19.21 12.84
CA LEU A 156 9.19 19.83 12.30
C LEU A 156 8.68 20.98 13.18
N TYR A 157 8.73 20.81 14.51
CA TYR A 157 8.32 21.86 15.44
C TYR A 157 9.24 23.07 15.36
N ASN A 158 10.56 22.84 15.39
CA ASN A 158 11.56 23.91 15.31
C ASN A 158 11.47 24.70 14.00
N LYS A 159 11.06 24.04 12.90
CA LYS A 159 10.82 24.68 11.59
C LYS A 159 9.43 25.33 11.47
N GLY A 160 8.57 25.22 12.48
CA GLY A 160 7.21 25.77 12.46
C GLY A 160 6.21 24.98 11.60
N TYR A 161 6.54 23.76 11.20
CA TYR A 161 5.65 22.86 10.46
C TYR A 161 4.78 22.00 11.37
N ALA A 162 5.25 21.68 12.58
CA ALA A 162 4.44 21.05 13.62
C ALA A 162 4.01 22.08 14.67
N TYR A 163 2.76 22.01 15.09
CA TYR A 163 2.22 22.92 16.11
C TYR A 163 1.18 22.20 16.97
N ARG A 164 0.94 22.73 18.17
CA ARG A 164 -0.12 22.26 19.05
C ARG A 164 -1.21 23.32 19.13
N LYS A 165 -2.47 22.91 19.02
CA LYS A 165 -3.60 23.84 19.11
C LYS A 165 -4.84 23.16 19.67
N MET A 166 -5.58 23.90 20.49
CA MET A 166 -6.93 23.55 20.89
C MET A 166 -7.87 23.91 19.72
N GLN A 167 -8.46 22.91 19.07
CA GLN A 167 -9.41 23.14 17.99
C GLN A 167 -10.40 21.96 17.85
N PRO A 168 -11.55 22.17 17.18
CA PRO A 168 -12.49 21.07 16.92
C PRO A 168 -11.80 20.02 16.05
N ILE A 169 -11.87 18.76 16.47
CA ILE A 169 -11.29 17.64 15.73
C ILE A 169 -12.32 16.52 15.57
N LEU A 170 -12.18 15.76 14.49
CA LEU A 170 -12.93 14.53 14.31
C LEU A 170 -12.49 13.49 15.33
N TRP A 171 -13.47 12.93 16.03
CA TRP A 171 -13.28 12.05 17.18
C TRP A 171 -14.04 10.73 16.96
N ASP A 172 -13.36 9.61 17.21
CA ASP A 172 -14.00 8.30 17.25
C ASP A 172 -14.45 7.98 18.69
N PRO A 173 -15.77 7.95 18.99
CA PRO A 173 -16.29 7.68 20.33
C PRO A 173 -16.17 6.20 20.77
N VAL A 174 -15.82 5.29 19.85
CA VAL A 174 -15.60 3.87 20.15
C VAL A 174 -14.15 3.62 20.53
N ASP A 175 -13.21 4.12 19.71
CA ASP A 175 -11.78 3.97 19.96
C ASP A 175 -11.20 5.08 20.86
N LYS A 176 -12.01 6.11 21.17
CA LYS A 176 -11.70 7.27 22.02
C LYS A 176 -10.42 8.00 21.61
N THR A 177 -10.35 8.36 20.34
CA THR A 177 -9.17 9.03 19.78
C THR A 177 -9.55 10.00 18.68
N ALA A 178 -8.74 11.05 18.52
CA ALA A 178 -8.75 11.90 17.34
C ALA A 178 -8.43 11.10 16.07
N ILE A 179 -9.01 11.52 14.95
CA ILE A 179 -8.92 10.86 13.65
C ILE A 179 -8.45 11.88 12.60
N ALA A 180 -7.50 11.48 11.75
CA ALA A 180 -7.06 12.31 10.63
C ALA A 180 -7.99 12.16 9.40
N GLN A 181 -8.00 13.15 8.51
CA GLN A 181 -8.85 13.12 7.30
C GLN A 181 -8.65 11.85 6.45
N ALA A 182 -7.42 11.32 6.41
CA ALA A 182 -7.09 10.13 5.61
C ALA A 182 -7.68 8.82 6.16
N GLU A 183 -8.15 8.81 7.40
CA GLU A 183 -8.69 7.65 8.13
C GLU A 183 -10.23 7.67 8.19
N ILE A 184 -10.85 8.54 7.38
CA ILE A 184 -12.30 8.67 7.27
C ILE A 184 -12.81 7.83 6.10
N GLU A 185 -13.97 7.22 6.30
CA GLU A 185 -14.79 6.59 5.27
C GLU A 185 -16.21 7.15 5.28
N ASP A 186 -16.78 7.31 4.10
CA ASP A 186 -18.19 7.65 3.92
C ASP A 186 -19.03 6.37 3.93
N LYS A 187 -20.06 6.35 4.79
CA LYS A 187 -21.03 5.25 4.87
C LYS A 187 -22.45 5.79 4.80
N VAL A 188 -23.32 5.09 4.08
CA VAL A 188 -24.72 5.46 3.95
C VAL A 188 -25.49 4.96 5.16
N PHE A 189 -26.19 5.86 5.84
CA PHE A 189 -27.08 5.53 6.96
C PHE A 189 -28.50 6.01 6.68
N GLU A 190 -29.46 5.19 7.12
CA GLU A 190 -30.84 5.59 7.28
C GLU A 190 -30.98 6.50 8.52
N SER A 191 -31.65 7.63 8.34
CA SER A 191 -31.98 8.57 9.41
C SER A 191 -33.34 9.22 9.12
N SER A 192 -33.79 10.12 10.00
CA SER A 192 -34.94 10.98 9.75
C SER A 192 -34.51 12.43 9.58
N LEU A 193 -35.13 13.14 8.64
CA LEU A 193 -35.14 14.60 8.57
C LEU A 193 -36.38 15.09 9.31
N ASN A 194 -36.17 15.82 10.39
CA ASN A 194 -37.21 16.21 11.33
C ASN A 194 -37.44 17.72 11.20
N THR A 195 -38.66 18.13 10.87
CA THR A 195 -39.07 19.54 10.79
C THR A 195 -39.69 19.95 12.12
N ILE A 196 -39.00 20.84 12.83
CA ILE A 196 -39.26 21.22 14.21
C ILE A 196 -39.74 22.66 14.26
N VAL A 197 -40.76 22.93 15.07
CA VAL A 197 -41.31 24.27 15.32
C VAL A 197 -40.40 25.04 16.27
N PHE A 198 -39.86 26.15 15.79
CA PHE A 198 -39.25 27.21 16.57
C PHE A 198 -40.22 28.40 16.61
N SER A 199 -40.00 29.34 17.52
CA SER A 199 -40.70 30.63 17.52
C SER A 199 -39.71 31.78 17.46
N THR A 200 -40.16 32.96 17.06
CA THR A 200 -39.43 34.21 17.30
C THR A 200 -39.85 34.79 18.65
N GLU A 201 -39.11 35.77 19.17
CA GLU A 201 -39.56 36.52 20.36
C GLU A 201 -40.92 37.23 20.15
N GLU A 202 -41.28 37.50 18.89
CA GLU A 202 -42.56 38.08 18.49
C GLU A 202 -43.67 37.01 18.32
N ASN A 203 -43.41 35.76 18.72
CA ASN A 203 -44.28 34.60 18.59
C ASN A 203 -44.64 34.19 17.15
N GLU A 204 -43.91 34.66 16.14
CA GLU A 204 -43.96 34.10 14.78
C GLU A 204 -43.36 32.69 14.78
N GLN A 205 -44.09 31.69 14.29
CA GLN A 205 -43.58 30.32 14.19
C GLN A 205 -42.69 30.17 12.95
N ILE A 206 -41.53 29.56 13.13
CA ILE A 206 -40.57 29.28 12.06
C ILE A 206 -40.17 27.80 12.12
N ASN A 207 -40.04 27.16 10.97
CA ASN A 207 -39.80 25.71 10.90
C ASN A 207 -38.36 25.43 10.51
N ILE A 208 -37.69 24.54 11.24
CA ILE A 208 -36.30 24.17 10.99
C ILE A 208 -36.21 22.67 10.73
N ALA A 209 -35.55 22.28 9.65
CA ALA A 209 -35.30 20.88 9.32
C ALA A 209 -33.92 20.42 9.81
N THR A 210 -33.86 19.32 10.56
CA THR A 210 -32.60 18.75 11.07
C THR A 210 -32.60 17.23 11.14
N THR A 211 -31.44 16.64 10.93
CA THR A 211 -31.19 15.20 11.13
C THR A 211 -30.68 14.87 12.54
N ARG A 212 -30.34 15.89 13.34
CA ARG A 212 -29.77 15.77 14.69
C ARG A 212 -30.59 16.55 15.73
N PRO A 213 -31.88 16.23 15.95
CA PRO A 213 -32.71 16.92 16.94
C PRO A 213 -32.14 16.83 18.36
N GLU A 214 -31.35 15.80 18.68
CA GLU A 214 -30.66 15.68 19.98
C GLU A 214 -29.71 16.85 20.28
N LEU A 215 -29.30 17.61 19.26
CA LEU A 215 -28.43 18.76 19.39
C LEU A 215 -29.16 20.08 19.66
N LEU A 216 -30.48 20.10 19.76
CA LEU A 216 -31.24 21.31 20.12
C LEU A 216 -30.67 22.04 21.36
N PRO A 217 -30.25 21.36 22.44
CA PRO A 217 -29.64 22.05 23.57
C PRO A 217 -28.35 22.80 23.23
N ALA A 218 -27.63 22.41 22.17
CA ALA A 218 -26.40 23.03 21.69
C ALA A 218 -26.63 24.14 20.63
N CYS A 219 -27.88 24.46 20.30
CA CYS A 219 -28.20 25.49 19.30
C CYS A 219 -27.76 26.89 19.77
N VAL A 220 -27.03 27.60 18.91
CA VAL A 220 -26.45 28.92 19.19
C VAL A 220 -26.82 29.98 18.16
N ALA A 221 -27.34 29.58 16.99
CA ALA A 221 -27.86 30.49 15.96
C ALA A 221 -28.83 29.73 15.02
N VAL A 222 -29.63 30.48 14.27
CA VAL A 222 -30.39 29.98 13.11
C VAL A 222 -29.92 30.73 11.87
N PHE A 223 -29.63 30.01 10.80
CA PHE A 223 -29.18 30.58 9.53
C PHE A 223 -30.25 30.51 8.45
N CYS A 224 -30.30 31.56 7.62
CA CYS A 224 -31.08 31.61 6.39
C CYS A 224 -30.20 32.12 5.25
N HIS A 225 -30.57 31.82 4.00
CA HIS A 225 -29.86 32.36 2.85
C HIS A 225 -30.27 33.84 2.63
N PRO A 226 -29.34 34.77 2.34
CA PRO A 226 -29.66 36.19 2.17
C PRO A 226 -30.64 36.49 1.03
N GLU A 227 -30.70 35.61 0.03
CA GLU A 227 -31.63 35.74 -1.12
C GLU A 227 -32.94 34.96 -0.95
N ASP A 228 -33.14 34.27 0.19
CA ASP A 228 -34.38 33.54 0.43
C ASP A 228 -35.48 34.51 0.91
N THR A 229 -36.27 35.01 -0.05
CA THR A 229 -37.33 35.99 0.18
C THR A 229 -38.37 35.54 1.22
N ARG A 230 -38.48 34.23 1.50
CA ARG A 230 -39.36 33.68 2.55
C ARG A 230 -38.93 34.08 3.96
N TYR A 231 -37.64 34.34 4.18
CA TYR A 231 -37.05 34.52 5.51
C TYR A 231 -36.22 35.80 5.67
N THR A 232 -36.06 36.61 4.61
CA THR A 232 -35.31 37.88 4.69
C THR A 232 -35.78 38.82 5.81
N HIS A 233 -37.07 38.81 6.16
CA HIS A 233 -37.62 39.63 7.26
C HIS A 233 -37.24 39.13 8.66
N LEU A 234 -36.71 37.90 8.77
CA LEU A 234 -36.23 37.32 10.02
C LEU A 234 -34.77 37.67 10.33
N ILE A 235 -34.01 38.17 9.35
CA ILE A 235 -32.58 38.48 9.52
C ILE A 235 -32.41 39.54 10.62
N GLY A 236 -31.58 39.24 11.62
CA GLY A 236 -31.33 40.11 12.77
C GLY A 236 -32.36 39.98 13.89
N LYS A 237 -33.43 39.19 13.71
CA LYS A 237 -34.35 38.80 14.80
C LYS A 237 -33.76 37.66 15.63
N THR A 238 -34.47 37.30 16.70
CA THR A 238 -34.11 36.24 17.63
C THR A 238 -35.11 35.09 17.54
N ALA A 239 -34.59 33.87 17.36
CA ALA A 239 -35.34 32.63 17.46
C ALA A 239 -35.28 32.10 18.90
N VAL A 240 -36.36 31.45 19.33
CA VAL A 240 -36.49 30.72 20.59
C VAL A 240 -36.42 29.24 20.25
N VAL A 241 -35.38 28.58 20.76
CA VAL A 241 -35.14 27.16 20.56
C VAL A 241 -36.18 26.36 21.35
N PRO A 242 -36.89 25.40 20.74
CA PRO A 242 -37.86 24.57 21.44
C PRO A 242 -37.20 23.74 22.54
N ILE A 243 -37.97 23.36 23.56
CA ILE A 243 -37.55 22.61 24.76
C ILE A 243 -36.64 23.39 25.71
N THR A 244 -35.60 24.05 25.19
CA THR A 244 -34.62 24.78 26.00
C THR A 244 -34.99 26.23 26.22
N GLU A 245 -35.94 26.76 25.44
CA GLU A 245 -36.37 28.17 25.41
C GLU A 245 -35.20 29.16 25.26
N THR A 246 -34.07 28.67 24.76
CA THR A 246 -32.85 29.46 24.59
C THR A 246 -33.04 30.42 23.42
N LYS A 247 -32.66 31.68 23.61
CA LYS A 247 -32.75 32.73 22.60
C LYS A 247 -31.47 32.77 21.77
N VAL A 248 -31.61 32.63 20.46
CA VAL A 248 -30.48 32.59 19.51
C VAL A 248 -30.72 33.55 18.34
N PRO A 249 -29.67 34.21 17.81
CA PRO A 249 -29.81 35.12 16.67
C PRO A 249 -30.16 34.38 15.37
N ILE A 250 -30.92 35.05 14.50
CA ILE A 250 -31.16 34.63 13.11
C ILE A 250 -30.23 35.42 12.19
N ILE A 251 -29.33 34.72 11.50
CA ILE A 251 -28.22 35.30 10.72
C ILE A 251 -28.33 34.87 9.25
N ALA A 252 -27.90 35.75 8.33
CA ALA A 252 -27.84 35.42 6.91
C ALA A 252 -26.47 34.85 6.53
N ASP A 253 -26.44 33.74 5.78
CA ASP A 253 -25.21 33.16 5.23
C ASP A 253 -25.48 32.46 3.89
N ASP A 254 -24.60 32.69 2.91
CA ASP A 254 -24.71 32.18 1.54
C ASP A 254 -24.43 30.68 1.41
N LYS A 255 -23.87 30.04 2.44
CA LYS A 255 -23.73 28.57 2.46
C LYS A 255 -25.03 27.83 2.76
N VAL A 256 -26.07 28.52 3.24
CA VAL A 256 -27.38 27.91 3.45
C VAL A 256 -27.99 27.52 2.10
N LYS A 257 -28.51 26.29 1.98
CA LYS A 257 -29.18 25.82 0.76
C LYS A 257 -30.67 26.10 0.85
N ILE A 258 -31.17 27.01 0.00
CA ILE A 258 -32.59 27.44 -0.05
C ILE A 258 -33.54 26.24 -0.21
N ASP A 259 -33.14 25.27 -1.02
CA ASP A 259 -33.90 24.08 -1.42
C ASP A 259 -33.74 22.88 -0.46
N LYS A 260 -32.88 22.98 0.56
CA LYS A 260 -32.64 21.90 1.53
C LYS A 260 -33.52 22.08 2.77
N GLY A 261 -34.41 21.11 3.02
CA GLY A 261 -35.31 21.16 4.17
C GLY A 261 -36.22 22.37 4.10
N THR A 262 -36.26 23.20 5.14
CA THR A 262 -37.07 24.42 5.15
C THR A 262 -36.37 25.63 4.53
N GLY A 263 -35.05 25.59 4.34
CA GLY A 263 -34.24 26.78 4.03
C GLY A 263 -33.78 27.55 5.27
N LEU A 264 -34.21 27.14 6.47
CA LEU A 264 -33.68 27.55 7.76
C LEU A 264 -32.87 26.41 8.39
N VAL A 265 -31.69 26.72 8.92
CA VAL A 265 -30.77 25.73 9.50
C VAL A 265 -30.39 26.14 10.91
N MET A 266 -30.54 25.25 11.89
CA MET A 266 -29.99 25.47 13.23
C MET A 266 -28.48 25.23 13.22
N CYS A 267 -27.73 26.12 13.85
CA CYS A 267 -26.30 25.95 14.10
C CYS A 267 -26.13 25.44 15.53
N CYS A 268 -25.78 24.17 15.69
CA CYS A 268 -25.51 23.56 16.98
C CYS A 268 -24.00 23.31 17.09
N THR A 269 -23.32 23.96 18.03
CA THR A 269 -21.84 23.98 18.06
C THR A 269 -21.27 22.56 17.89
N PHE A 270 -20.52 22.35 16.80
CA PHE A 270 -19.88 21.09 16.40
C PHE A 270 -20.83 19.93 16.01
N GLY A 271 -22.04 20.25 15.54
CA GLY A 271 -22.96 19.27 14.97
C GLY A 271 -22.48 18.71 13.62
N ASP A 272 -21.88 19.57 12.79
CA ASP A 272 -21.15 19.22 11.57
C ASP A 272 -20.00 20.22 11.24
N GLU A 273 -19.37 20.06 10.07
CA GLU A 273 -18.29 20.94 9.61
C GLU A 273 -18.76 22.36 9.25
N LEU A 274 -20.03 22.50 8.84
CA LEU A 274 -20.60 23.81 8.49
C LEU A 274 -20.88 24.61 9.75
N ASP A 275 -21.29 23.95 10.84
CA ASP A 275 -21.42 24.55 12.17
C ASP A 275 -20.08 25.12 12.67
N ILE A 276 -18.95 24.42 12.46
CA ILE A 276 -17.62 24.96 12.79
C ILE A 276 -17.35 26.25 12.00
N TYR A 277 -17.59 26.21 10.69
CA TYR A 277 -17.37 27.37 9.83
C TYR A 277 -18.22 28.57 10.28
N TRP A 278 -19.50 28.36 10.56
CA TRP A 278 -20.40 29.43 10.99
C TRP A 278 -20.04 29.96 12.37
N GLN A 279 -19.68 29.08 13.30
CA GLN A 279 -19.24 29.47 14.63
C GLN A 279 -18.02 30.41 14.55
N GLN A 280 -17.02 30.06 13.73
CA GLN A 280 -15.82 30.87 13.54
C GLN A 280 -16.11 32.18 12.78
N LYS A 281 -16.83 32.12 11.66
CA LYS A 281 -17.12 33.27 10.80
C LYS A 281 -17.92 34.35 11.52
N HIS A 282 -18.90 33.94 12.32
CA HIS A 282 -19.84 34.84 12.99
C HIS A 282 -19.53 35.03 14.48
N ASN A 283 -18.41 34.49 14.96
CA ASN A 283 -17.98 34.54 16.37
C ASN A 283 -19.09 34.11 17.35
N LEU A 284 -19.75 32.98 17.04
CA LEU A 284 -20.86 32.47 17.86
C LEU A 284 -20.37 31.82 19.15
N PRO A 285 -21.17 31.85 20.23
CA PRO A 285 -20.82 31.17 21.48
C PRO A 285 -20.68 29.67 21.24
N MET A 286 -19.82 29.01 22.02
CA MET A 286 -19.67 27.56 21.95
C MET A 286 -20.54 26.86 23.00
N LYS A 287 -21.28 25.83 22.57
CA LYS A 287 -22.09 24.97 23.45
C LYS A 287 -21.90 23.50 23.09
N ILE A 288 -20.91 22.87 23.71
CA ILE A 288 -20.57 21.45 23.46
C ILE A 288 -21.41 20.59 24.41
N ILE A 289 -22.10 19.60 23.87
CA ILE A 289 -22.96 18.69 24.65
C ILE A 289 -22.65 17.21 24.41
N ILE A 290 -21.63 16.89 23.61
CA ILE A 290 -21.21 15.51 23.35
C ILE A 290 -19.88 15.28 24.06
N ASP A 291 -19.78 14.18 24.80
CA ASP A 291 -18.54 13.77 25.44
C ASP A 291 -17.69 12.85 24.54
N GLN A 292 -16.49 12.52 25.01
CA GLN A 292 -15.55 11.60 24.36
C GLN A 292 -16.07 10.16 24.19
N ASP A 293 -17.14 9.79 24.90
CA ASP A 293 -17.86 8.53 24.74
C ASP A 293 -19.03 8.64 23.75
N GLY A 294 -19.24 9.77 23.07
CA GLY A 294 -20.39 9.96 22.20
C GLY A 294 -21.72 9.87 22.96
N ARG A 295 -21.74 10.36 24.21
CA ARG A 295 -22.95 10.54 25.03
C ARG A 295 -23.29 12.02 25.15
N ILE A 296 -24.57 12.31 25.34
CA ILE A 296 -25.01 13.65 25.71
C ILE A 296 -24.53 13.94 27.13
N SER A 297 -23.81 15.04 27.32
CA SER A 297 -23.43 15.58 28.61
C SER A 297 -23.85 17.04 28.66
N LEU A 298 -24.83 17.36 29.49
CA LEU A 298 -25.36 18.71 29.60
C LEU A 298 -24.66 19.50 30.72
N TYR A 299 -24.17 18.83 31.76
CA TYR A 299 -23.73 19.52 32.99
C TYR A 299 -22.21 19.58 33.16
N ASP A 300 -21.44 18.76 32.41
CA ASP A 300 -20.03 18.49 32.71
C ASP A 300 -19.09 18.54 31.49
N VAL A 301 -19.44 19.25 30.41
CA VAL A 301 -18.54 19.37 29.24
C VAL A 301 -17.47 20.43 29.51
N ILE A 302 -16.56 20.08 30.41
CA ILE A 302 -15.24 20.69 30.42
C ILE A 302 -14.47 20.01 29.29
N PRO A 303 -13.98 20.75 28.28
CA PRO A 303 -12.97 20.28 27.32
C PRO A 303 -11.96 19.41 28.04
N VAL A 304 -11.92 18.16 27.60
CA VAL A 304 -11.05 17.15 28.18
C VAL A 304 -9.63 17.67 28.03
N LEU A 305 -9.04 18.15 29.12
CA LEU A 305 -7.61 18.06 29.28
C LEU A 305 -7.29 16.61 29.08
N ASP A 306 -6.35 16.35 28.17
CA ASP A 306 -5.60 15.12 27.97
C ASP A 306 -5.59 14.24 29.23
N THR A 307 -6.67 13.49 29.47
CA THR A 307 -6.77 12.48 30.51
C THR A 307 -7.13 11.25 29.73
N GLY A 308 -6.09 10.59 29.22
CA GLY A 308 -6.19 9.16 29.00
C GLY A 308 -6.83 8.56 30.25
N ILE A 309 -7.98 7.93 30.05
CA ILE A 309 -8.60 6.89 30.88
C ILE A 309 -8.25 7.00 32.38
N GLN A 310 -9.21 7.47 33.17
CA GLN A 310 -9.23 7.52 34.64
C GLN A 310 -8.27 6.53 35.35
N GLU A 311 -7.06 6.99 35.65
CA GLU A 311 -6.26 6.50 36.77
C GLU A 311 -6.04 7.66 37.76
N LYS A 312 -6.83 7.58 38.85
CA LYS A 312 -6.73 8.17 40.21
C LYS A 312 -6.22 9.59 40.51
N GLU A 313 -5.57 10.33 39.64
CA GLU A 313 -5.32 11.77 39.88
C GLU A 313 -5.54 12.58 38.59
N PRO A 314 -6.62 13.37 38.50
CA PRO A 314 -6.83 14.24 37.35
C PRO A 314 -5.79 15.36 37.36
N MET A 315 -5.34 15.79 36.17
CA MET A 315 -4.89 17.18 36.04
C MET A 315 -5.98 18.10 36.60
N PRO A 316 -5.65 19.26 37.20
CA PRO A 316 -6.68 20.25 37.47
C PRO A 316 -7.40 20.52 36.15
N ALA A 317 -8.70 20.24 36.11
CA ALA A 317 -9.55 20.54 34.96
C ALA A 317 -9.23 21.95 34.45
N MET A 318 -9.11 22.16 33.13
CA MET A 318 -9.01 23.52 32.60
C MET A 318 -10.24 24.24 33.14
N THR A 319 -9.99 25.39 33.75
CA THR A 319 -11.10 26.24 34.16
C THR A 319 -11.83 26.69 32.90
N GLU A 320 -13.12 27.02 33.00
CA GLU A 320 -13.87 27.59 31.87
C GLU A 320 -13.07 28.74 31.21
N GLU A 321 -12.37 29.54 32.03
CA GLU A 321 -11.52 30.66 31.61
C GLU A 321 -10.36 30.26 30.69
N ASP A 322 -9.71 29.12 30.94
CA ASP A 322 -8.59 28.64 30.13
C ASP A 322 -9.06 28.26 28.71
N ILE A 323 -10.25 27.69 28.61
CA ILE A 323 -10.85 27.26 27.35
C ILE A 323 -11.31 28.48 26.56
N MET A 324 -12.01 29.40 27.23
CA MET A 324 -12.45 30.66 26.64
C MET A 324 -11.26 31.41 26.03
N SER A 325 -10.16 31.52 26.78
CA SER A 325 -8.90 32.11 26.30
C SER A 325 -8.33 31.38 25.06
N ALA A 326 -8.27 30.05 25.08
CA ALA A 326 -7.73 29.25 23.97
C ALA A 326 -8.51 29.39 22.65
N TYR A 327 -9.82 29.69 22.74
CA TYR A 327 -10.70 29.91 21.60
C TYR A 327 -10.92 31.39 21.28
N GLY A 328 -10.27 32.31 22.00
CA GLY A 328 -10.45 33.75 21.81
C GLY A 328 -11.83 34.28 22.23
N GLN A 329 -12.56 33.53 23.05
CA GLN A 329 -13.87 33.92 23.58
C GLN A 329 -13.74 34.58 24.95
N LYS A 330 -14.61 35.54 25.25
CA LYS A 330 -14.69 36.13 26.59
C LYS A 330 -15.52 35.24 27.52
N LYS A 331 -15.27 35.34 28.83
CA LYS A 331 -16.04 34.60 29.85
C LYS A 331 -17.54 34.88 29.83
N GLU A 332 -17.92 36.06 29.35
CA GLU A 332 -19.31 36.47 29.17
C GLU A 332 -19.99 35.82 27.95
N GLU A 333 -19.23 35.21 27.04
CA GLU A 333 -19.69 34.65 25.75
C GLU A 333 -19.85 33.12 25.77
N TRP A 334 -19.29 32.43 26.77
CA TRP A 334 -19.51 31.00 26.97
C TRP A 334 -20.78 30.79 27.81
N ILE A 335 -21.69 29.93 27.35
CA ILE A 335 -22.96 29.67 28.03
C ILE A 335 -22.98 28.21 28.50
N PRO A 336 -22.67 27.94 29.79
CA PRO A 336 -22.89 26.63 30.36
C PRO A 336 -24.36 26.28 30.23
N VAL A 337 -24.66 25.05 29.81
CA VAL A 337 -26.04 24.57 29.64
C VAL A 337 -26.86 24.81 30.92
N SER A 338 -26.24 24.69 32.11
CA SER A 338 -26.85 24.90 33.42
C SER A 338 -27.30 26.34 33.74
N ARG A 339 -26.91 27.35 32.95
CA ARG A 339 -27.27 28.76 33.22
C ARG A 339 -28.43 29.29 32.37
N THR A 340 -28.92 28.53 31.41
CA THR A 340 -30.16 28.85 30.69
C THR A 340 -31.31 28.31 31.53
N GLY A 341 -32.28 29.15 31.94
CA GLY A 341 -33.39 28.74 32.83
C GLY A 341 -34.24 27.61 32.24
N MET A 342 -33.86 26.36 32.53
CA MET A 342 -34.35 25.12 31.94
C MET A 342 -35.48 24.50 32.75
N THR A 343 -36.39 23.78 32.08
CA THR A 343 -37.15 22.71 32.75
C THR A 343 -36.26 21.48 32.84
N ASP A 344 -35.51 21.36 33.95
CA ASP A 344 -34.47 20.35 34.16
C ASP A 344 -34.92 18.90 33.88
N ASP A 345 -36.19 18.57 34.08
CA ASP A 345 -36.70 17.20 33.99
C ASP A 345 -36.55 16.56 32.60
N ILE A 346 -36.89 17.28 31.52
CA ILE A 346 -36.88 16.74 30.14
C ILE A 346 -35.46 16.56 29.62
N LEU A 347 -34.58 17.51 29.94
CA LEU A 347 -33.18 17.47 29.51
C LEU A 347 -32.39 16.40 30.28
N ASN A 348 -32.76 16.13 31.53
CA ASN A 348 -32.25 14.98 32.28
C ASN A 348 -32.57 13.63 31.62
N GLU A 349 -33.66 13.52 30.83
CA GLU A 349 -34.02 12.27 30.15
C GLU A 349 -33.06 11.89 29.01
N ILE A 350 -32.41 12.88 28.39
CA ILE A 350 -31.43 12.64 27.32
C ILE A 350 -29.98 12.65 27.84
N ASN A 351 -29.74 13.26 29.00
CA ASN A 351 -28.40 13.35 29.58
C ASN A 351 -27.85 11.96 29.90
N GLY A 352 -26.59 11.71 29.54
CA GLY A 352 -25.90 10.43 29.67
C GLY A 352 -26.23 9.39 28.58
N LEU A 353 -27.27 9.59 27.76
CA LEU A 353 -27.61 8.66 26.68
C LEU A 353 -26.59 8.75 25.54
N ARG A 354 -26.36 7.63 24.81
CA ARG A 354 -25.59 7.68 23.55
C ARG A 354 -26.33 8.53 22.53
N VAL A 355 -25.62 9.21 21.64
CA VAL A 355 -26.21 10.12 20.61
C VAL A 355 -27.43 9.52 19.89
N LYS A 356 -27.35 8.25 19.47
CA LYS A 356 -28.46 7.56 18.79
C LYS A 356 -29.70 7.38 19.67
N GLU A 357 -29.50 7.09 20.95
CA GLU A 357 -30.57 6.92 21.95
C GLU A 357 -31.18 8.29 22.30
N ALA A 358 -30.34 9.30 22.50
CA ALA A 358 -30.77 10.68 22.74
C ALA A 358 -31.57 11.23 21.56
N ARG A 359 -31.18 10.94 20.32
CA ARG A 359 -31.94 11.30 19.11
C ARG A 359 -33.34 10.73 19.13
N LYS A 360 -33.46 9.44 19.42
CA LYS A 360 -34.75 8.77 19.50
C LYS A 360 -35.62 9.40 20.59
N ARG A 361 -35.08 9.60 21.80
CA ARG A 361 -35.84 10.18 22.91
C ARG A 361 -36.24 11.64 22.63
N MET A 362 -35.37 12.44 22.02
CA MET A 362 -35.69 13.82 21.66
C MET A 362 -36.82 13.89 20.63
N ILE A 363 -36.85 12.98 19.63
CA ILE A 363 -37.96 12.91 18.67
C ILE A 363 -39.28 12.58 19.38
N GLU A 364 -39.27 11.64 20.34
CA GLU A 364 -40.44 11.31 21.16
C GLU A 364 -40.94 12.52 21.94
N ILE A 365 -40.03 13.24 22.63
CA ILE A 365 -40.34 14.47 23.38
C ILE A 365 -40.95 15.54 22.48
N LEU A 366 -40.36 15.78 21.29
CA LEU A 366 -40.87 16.77 20.34
C LEU A 366 -42.26 16.39 19.81
N THR A 367 -42.53 15.09 19.67
CA THR A 367 -43.86 14.58 19.27
C THR A 367 -44.88 14.77 20.39
N GLU A 368 -44.54 14.40 21.62
CA GLU A 368 -45.40 14.55 22.80
C GLU A 368 -45.79 16.00 23.07
N LYS A 369 -44.92 16.95 22.70
CA LYS A 369 -45.14 18.40 22.84
C LYS A 369 -45.74 19.07 21.59
N GLU A 370 -46.08 18.31 20.56
CA GLU A 370 -46.61 18.84 19.29
C GLU A 370 -45.67 19.84 18.60
N LEU A 371 -44.36 19.71 18.84
CA LEU A 371 -43.30 20.56 18.25
C LEU A 371 -42.66 19.93 17.00
N LEU A 372 -42.98 18.67 16.69
CA LEU A 372 -42.55 17.98 15.49
C LEU A 372 -43.67 18.04 14.44
N ILE A 373 -43.44 18.74 13.32
CA ILE A 373 -44.41 18.83 12.21
C ILE A 373 -44.38 17.56 11.36
N GLU A 374 -43.18 17.17 10.95
CA GLU A 374 -42.96 16.03 10.08
C GLU A 374 -41.60 15.39 10.39
N SER A 375 -41.51 14.08 10.15
CA SER A 375 -40.28 13.32 10.20
C SER A 375 -40.23 12.41 8.97
N THR A 376 -39.38 12.75 8.01
CA THR A 376 -39.25 11.99 6.75
C THR A 376 -38.01 11.12 6.79
N ASN A 377 -38.14 9.85 6.41
CA ASN A 377 -36.99 8.96 6.30
C ASN A 377 -36.08 9.40 5.16
N ILE A 378 -34.79 9.45 5.44
CA ILE A 378 -33.75 9.80 4.47
C ILE A 378 -32.59 8.81 4.56
N SER A 379 -31.89 8.68 3.45
CA SER A 379 -30.61 7.97 3.39
C SER A 379 -29.54 8.99 3.02
N HIS A 380 -28.46 9.08 3.80
CA HIS A 380 -27.38 10.03 3.53
C HIS A 380 -26.01 9.49 3.94
N SER A 381 -24.96 10.09 3.37
CA SER A 381 -23.57 9.77 3.69
C SER A 381 -23.17 10.39 5.04
N VAL A 382 -22.60 9.57 5.92
CA VAL A 382 -22.06 9.97 7.23
C VAL A 382 -20.58 9.60 7.27
N LYS A 383 -19.76 10.55 7.73
CA LYS A 383 -18.32 10.35 7.97
C LYS A 383 -18.14 9.40 9.15
N CYS A 384 -17.44 8.30 8.90
CA CYS A 384 -17.15 7.27 9.89
C CYS A 384 -15.66 7.02 10.01
N ALA A 385 -15.21 6.59 11.19
CA ALA A 385 -13.86 6.08 11.35
C ALA A 385 -13.68 4.80 10.53
N GLU A 386 -12.59 4.71 9.76
CA GLU A 386 -12.25 3.53 8.95
C GLU A 386 -12.24 2.24 9.78
N ARG A 387 -11.68 2.31 10.99
CA ARG A 387 -11.40 1.12 11.81
C ARG A 387 -12.60 0.66 12.64
N SER A 388 -13.23 1.54 13.42
CA SER A 388 -14.41 1.17 14.23
C SER A 388 -15.69 1.09 13.39
N GLY A 389 -15.74 1.85 12.29
CA GLY A 389 -16.94 2.04 11.48
C GLY A 389 -18.01 2.89 12.15
N ALA A 390 -17.72 3.49 13.32
CA ALA A 390 -18.64 4.36 14.01
C ALA A 390 -18.71 5.74 13.34
N PRO A 391 -19.90 6.39 13.34
CA PRO A 391 -20.02 7.81 13.02
C PRO A 391 -19.06 8.64 13.88
N LEU A 392 -18.38 9.59 13.25
CA LEU A 392 -17.47 10.50 13.93
C LEU A 392 -18.26 11.63 14.60
N GLU A 393 -17.76 12.07 15.75
CA GLU A 393 -18.21 13.31 16.40
C GLU A 393 -17.12 14.37 16.28
N ILE A 394 -17.44 15.61 16.61
CA ILE A 394 -16.49 16.72 16.58
C ILE A 394 -16.31 17.24 18.00
N LEU A 395 -15.08 17.16 18.51
CA LEU A 395 -14.77 17.58 19.88
C LEU A 395 -13.63 18.62 19.91
N PRO A 396 -13.72 19.64 20.78
CA PRO A 396 -12.63 20.56 21.04
C PRO A 396 -11.58 19.92 21.93
N THR A 397 -10.36 19.75 21.43
CA THR A 397 -9.24 19.21 22.22
C THR A 397 -7.90 19.75 21.72
N TYR A 398 -6.91 19.79 22.61
CA TYR A 398 -5.53 20.08 22.24
C TYR A 398 -4.97 18.89 21.49
N GLN A 399 -4.49 19.13 20.28
CA GLN A 399 -3.86 18.10 19.47
C GLN A 399 -2.61 18.67 18.79
N TRP A 400 -1.69 17.78 18.45
CA TRP A 400 -0.55 18.07 17.60
C TRP A 400 -0.94 17.94 16.13
N PHE A 401 -0.51 18.92 15.33
CA PHE A 401 -0.78 18.98 13.90
C PHE A 401 0.51 19.19 13.13
N ILE A 402 0.56 18.62 11.92
CA ILE A 402 1.50 19.00 10.87
C ILE A 402 0.75 19.83 9.84
N LYS A 403 1.26 21.02 9.52
CA LYS A 403 0.71 21.89 8.48
C LYS A 403 0.67 21.16 7.14
N THR A 404 -0.47 21.12 6.46
CA THR A 404 -0.62 20.57 5.11
C THR A 404 -1.30 21.55 4.16
N LEU A 405 -2.18 22.41 4.69
CA LEU A 405 -3.02 23.28 3.86
C LEU A 405 -2.23 24.41 3.19
N GLU A 406 -1.27 25.01 3.91
CA GLU A 406 -0.46 26.13 3.42
C GLU A 406 0.59 25.72 2.36
N GLN A 407 0.92 24.42 2.27
CA GLN A 407 2.02 23.90 1.45
C GLN A 407 1.57 22.98 0.31
N LYS A 408 0.26 22.99 -0.01
CA LYS A 408 -0.31 22.13 -1.06
C LYS A 408 0.43 22.26 -2.40
N ALA A 409 0.76 23.48 -2.81
CA ALA A 409 1.40 23.74 -4.10
C ALA A 409 2.81 23.13 -4.17
N GLN A 410 3.62 23.34 -3.12
CA GLN A 410 4.98 22.84 -3.02
C GLN A 410 5.01 21.31 -2.99
N VAL A 411 4.10 20.69 -2.23
CA VAL A 411 3.98 19.23 -2.16
C VAL A 411 3.49 18.66 -3.51
N LEU A 412 2.57 19.34 -4.19
CA LEU A 412 2.14 18.96 -5.55
C LEU A 412 3.31 18.99 -6.53
N ASP A 413 4.22 19.96 -6.42
CA ASP A 413 5.39 20.03 -7.29
C ASP A 413 6.37 18.88 -7.04
N LYS A 414 6.61 18.51 -5.77
CA LYS A 414 7.37 17.29 -5.43
C LYS A 414 6.70 16.02 -5.97
N VAL A 415 5.37 15.91 -5.88
CA VAL A 415 4.60 14.79 -6.44
C VAL A 415 4.77 14.67 -7.96
N LYS A 416 4.91 15.80 -8.69
CA LYS A 416 5.15 15.82 -10.14
C LYS A 416 6.59 15.45 -10.51
N GLU A 417 7.55 15.71 -9.63
CA GLU A 417 8.97 15.38 -9.81
C GLU A 417 9.24 13.86 -9.67
N CYS A 418 8.46 13.15 -8.85
CA CYS A 418 8.51 11.69 -8.75
C CYS A 418 8.13 11.00 -10.07
N ASN A 419 8.83 9.91 -10.42
CA ASN A 419 8.44 9.03 -11.53
C ASN A 419 7.40 7.99 -11.05
N TRP A 420 6.22 7.98 -11.66
CA TRP A 420 5.10 7.13 -11.25
C TRP A 420 4.92 5.94 -12.18
N HIS A 421 4.83 4.74 -11.62
CA HIS A 421 4.65 3.48 -12.36
C HIS A 421 3.38 2.76 -11.89
N PRO A 422 2.26 2.83 -12.63
CA PRO A 422 2.04 3.60 -13.87
C PRO A 422 1.76 5.10 -13.61
N ASN A 423 2.01 5.91 -14.64
CA ASN A 423 1.91 7.38 -14.58
C ASN A 423 0.52 7.90 -14.14
N ASN A 424 -0.55 7.20 -14.49
CA ASN A 424 -1.92 7.61 -14.15
C ASN A 424 -2.23 7.57 -12.64
N MET A 425 -1.46 6.81 -11.84
CA MET A 425 -1.68 6.73 -10.40
C MET A 425 -1.35 8.04 -9.67
N ARG A 426 -0.49 8.89 -10.27
CA ARG A 426 -0.20 10.24 -9.76
C ARG A 426 -1.47 11.07 -9.55
N LYS A 427 -2.47 10.92 -10.44
CA LYS A 427 -3.70 11.72 -10.36
C LYS A 427 -4.48 11.49 -9.06
N ARG A 428 -4.40 10.30 -8.47
CA ARG A 428 -5.02 10.01 -7.16
C ARG A 428 -4.39 10.83 -6.04
N MET A 429 -3.06 11.01 -6.07
CA MET A 429 -2.34 11.85 -5.12
C MET A 429 -2.71 13.33 -5.31
N GLU A 430 -2.75 13.81 -6.56
CA GLU A 430 -3.10 15.20 -6.87
C GLU A 430 -4.51 15.55 -6.36
N VAL A 431 -5.51 14.72 -6.67
CA VAL A 431 -6.90 14.91 -6.22
C VAL A 431 -7.00 14.89 -4.70
N TRP A 432 -6.23 14.02 -4.03
CA TRP A 432 -6.16 13.99 -2.57
C TRP A 432 -5.64 15.31 -1.99
N ILE A 433 -4.52 15.82 -2.50
CA ILE A 433 -3.91 17.07 -2.00
C ILE A 433 -4.84 18.27 -2.23
N GLU A 434 -5.47 18.34 -3.41
CA GLU A 434 -6.47 19.36 -3.73
C GLU A 434 -7.63 19.34 -2.70
N GLY A 435 -8.11 18.16 -2.33
CA GLY A 435 -9.24 17.93 -1.41
C GLY A 435 -8.94 17.96 0.10
N LEU A 436 -7.71 18.26 0.53
CA LEU A 436 -7.41 18.41 1.96
C LEU A 436 -8.13 19.64 2.55
N ASN A 437 -8.83 19.45 3.67
CA ASN A 437 -9.53 20.53 4.38
C ASN A 437 -8.99 20.75 5.81
N TRP A 438 -8.15 19.83 6.28
CA TRP A 438 -7.58 19.85 7.62
C TRP A 438 -6.07 19.67 7.56
N ASP A 439 -5.37 20.38 8.44
CA ASP A 439 -3.99 20.04 8.78
C ASP A 439 -3.95 18.64 9.42
N TRP A 440 -2.83 17.94 9.24
CA TRP A 440 -2.73 16.55 9.64
C TRP A 440 -2.62 16.43 11.16
N CYS A 441 -3.71 15.97 11.80
CA CYS A 441 -3.71 15.63 13.22
C CYS A 441 -2.85 14.38 13.48
N ILE A 442 -1.75 14.56 14.23
CA ILE A 442 -0.80 13.49 14.55
C ILE A 442 -0.91 13.00 16.00
N SER A 443 -1.80 13.56 16.81
CA SER A 443 -2.08 13.09 18.17
C SER A 443 -3.04 11.89 18.18
N ARG A 444 -2.77 10.89 19.04
CA ARG A 444 -3.66 9.75 19.28
C ARG A 444 -3.70 9.43 20.78
N GLN A 445 -4.92 9.31 21.32
CA GLN A 445 -5.17 9.03 22.74
C GLN A 445 -5.12 7.51 23.00
N ARG A 446 -3.96 6.91 22.73
CA ARG A 446 -3.71 5.46 22.81
C ARG A 446 -2.58 5.15 23.77
N TYR A 447 -2.46 3.89 24.17
CA TYR A 447 -1.48 3.46 25.17
C TYR A 447 -0.14 3.11 24.53
N PHE A 448 -0.18 2.54 23.33
CA PHE A 448 0.93 1.89 22.68
C PHE A 448 1.25 2.58 21.35
N GLY A 449 2.37 3.29 21.32
CA GLY A 449 2.82 4.11 20.20
C GLY A 449 4.08 4.90 20.58
N VAL A 450 4.59 5.70 19.65
CA VAL A 450 5.72 6.60 19.94
C VAL A 450 5.19 7.80 20.71
N PRO A 451 5.63 8.07 21.95
CA PRO A 451 5.16 9.24 22.71
C PRO A 451 5.74 10.54 22.15
N PHE A 452 5.01 11.64 22.31
CA PHE A 452 5.56 12.97 22.03
C PHE A 452 6.66 13.31 23.04
N PRO A 453 7.82 13.84 22.62
CA PRO A 453 8.88 14.20 23.53
C PRO A 453 8.63 15.58 24.19
N ALA A 454 7.45 15.77 24.78
CA ALA A 454 6.92 17.07 25.19
C ALA A 454 6.30 17.06 26.59
N TRP A 455 6.44 18.19 27.29
CA TRP A 455 5.76 18.52 28.54
C TRP A 455 5.19 19.95 28.48
N TYR A 456 4.30 20.27 29.40
CA TYR A 456 3.72 21.60 29.57
C TYR A 456 4.06 22.14 30.95
N SER A 457 4.62 23.35 31.01
CA SER A 457 5.01 23.98 32.28
C SER A 457 3.78 24.35 33.13
N LYS A 458 3.85 24.10 34.44
CA LYS A 458 2.94 24.63 35.47
C LYS A 458 3.58 25.78 36.25
N ARG A 459 4.81 26.19 35.91
CA ARG A 459 5.47 27.29 36.61
C ARG A 459 4.76 28.59 36.31
N LYS A 460 4.53 29.37 37.36
CA LYS A 460 4.03 30.73 37.26
C LYS A 460 4.85 31.53 36.24
N GLU A 461 4.17 32.30 35.38
CA GLU A 461 4.74 33.05 34.22
C GLU A 461 5.12 32.21 32.98
N GLU A 462 5.15 30.87 33.09
CA GLU A 462 5.38 29.97 31.95
C GLU A 462 4.25 28.95 31.75
N GLU A 463 3.10 29.15 32.38
CA GLU A 463 1.96 28.21 32.36
C GLU A 463 1.56 27.83 30.91
N GLY A 464 1.50 26.53 30.64
CA GLY A 464 1.15 25.99 29.33
C GLY A 464 2.26 26.02 28.28
N LYS A 465 3.43 26.62 28.59
CA LYS A 465 4.60 26.61 27.69
C LYS A 465 5.02 25.18 27.37
N ILE A 466 5.18 24.91 26.07
CA ILE A 466 5.67 23.64 25.56
C ILE A 466 7.17 23.53 25.86
N ILE A 467 7.54 22.44 26.53
CA ILE A 467 8.92 22.06 26.83
C ILE A 467 9.22 20.81 26.03
N LEU A 468 10.15 20.88 25.08
CA LEU A 468 10.58 19.72 24.30
C LEU A 468 11.84 19.09 24.89
N ALA A 469 12.01 17.78 24.70
CA ALA A 469 13.22 17.08 25.08
C ALA A 469 14.44 17.55 24.26
N GLU A 470 15.62 17.55 24.90
CA GLU A 470 16.88 17.73 24.17
C GLU A 470 17.18 16.50 23.31
N ILE A 471 17.58 16.69 22.04
CA ILE A 471 17.84 15.62 21.06
C ILE A 471 18.77 14.52 21.59
N LYS A 472 19.80 14.88 22.35
CA LYS A 472 20.79 13.93 22.89
C LYS A 472 20.23 12.98 23.96
N ASN A 473 19.08 13.31 24.53
CA ASN A 473 18.42 12.51 25.57
C ASN A 473 17.38 11.55 24.97
N LEU A 474 17.09 11.65 23.68
CA LEU A 474 16.13 10.79 23.02
C LEU A 474 16.63 9.33 22.96
N PRO A 475 15.72 8.34 22.99
CA PRO A 475 14.27 8.50 23.09
C PRO A 475 13.83 8.73 24.55
N ILE A 476 12.72 9.45 24.74
CA ILE A 476 12.13 9.68 26.07
C ILE A 476 10.65 9.29 26.10
N ASP A 477 10.18 8.89 27.28
CA ASP A 477 8.75 8.70 27.58
C ASP A 477 8.35 9.78 28.59
N PRO A 478 7.58 10.81 28.20
CA PRO A 478 7.31 11.94 29.08
C PRO A 478 6.55 11.53 30.36
N LEU A 479 5.87 10.38 30.37
CA LEU A 479 5.19 9.85 31.55
C LEU A 479 6.15 9.28 32.60
N LYS A 480 7.39 8.96 32.20
CA LYS A 480 8.43 8.36 33.05
C LYS A 480 9.61 9.30 33.27
N ASP A 481 10.00 10.04 32.24
CA ASP A 481 11.12 10.95 32.22
C ASP A 481 10.69 12.39 32.56
N LEU A 482 11.64 13.22 32.99
CA LEU A 482 11.41 14.64 33.30
C LEU A 482 12.23 15.56 32.37
N PRO A 483 11.70 16.73 32.00
CA PRO A 483 12.49 17.71 31.28
C PRO A 483 13.56 18.30 32.20
N LYS A 484 14.70 18.66 31.61
CA LYS A 484 15.84 19.17 32.36
C LYS A 484 15.47 20.41 33.17
N GLY A 485 15.71 20.36 34.48
CA GLY A 485 15.51 21.48 35.38
C GLY A 485 14.07 21.67 35.85
N TYR A 486 13.20 20.66 35.72
CA TYR A 486 11.84 20.66 36.26
C TYR A 486 11.63 19.48 37.22
N SER A 487 10.79 19.66 38.24
CA SER A 487 10.25 18.57 39.05
C SER A 487 8.91 18.06 38.48
N LYS A 488 8.44 16.90 38.95
CA LYS A 488 7.18 16.28 38.51
C LYS A 488 5.97 17.19 38.79
N GLU A 489 6.02 18.00 39.84
CA GLU A 489 4.95 18.89 40.26
C GLU A 489 4.89 20.17 39.40
N GLU A 490 5.97 20.49 38.69
CA GLU A 490 6.11 21.71 37.88
C GLU A 490 5.76 21.52 36.41
N VAL A 491 5.48 20.28 35.97
CA VAL A 491 5.15 19.98 34.58
C VAL A 491 3.98 19.02 34.44
N ILE A 492 3.44 18.99 33.24
CA ILE A 492 2.43 18.05 32.77
C ILE A 492 3.03 17.30 31.60
N PRO A 493 3.18 15.97 31.65
CA PRO A 493 3.62 15.22 30.49
C PRO A 493 2.53 15.15 29.43
N ASP A 494 2.93 15.16 28.15
CA ASP A 494 2.03 14.80 27.06
C ASP A 494 1.65 13.31 27.17
N GLN A 495 0.35 12.99 27.13
CA GLN A 495 -0.12 11.61 27.30
C GLN A 495 -0.41 10.92 25.96
N ASP A 496 -0.44 11.69 24.88
CA ASP A 496 -0.69 11.21 23.53
C ASP A 496 0.49 10.40 23.00
N VAL A 497 0.17 9.48 22.11
CA VAL A 497 1.14 8.88 21.19
C VAL A 497 0.95 9.47 19.80
N MET A 498 2.01 9.43 19.00
CA MET A 498 1.97 9.84 17.61
C MET A 498 1.09 8.87 16.80
N ASP A 499 0.38 9.43 15.83
CA ASP A 499 -0.24 8.70 14.73
C ASP A 499 0.75 7.68 14.14
N THR A 500 0.31 6.45 13.93
CA THR A 500 1.11 5.41 13.27
C THR A 500 1.65 5.92 11.94
N TRP A 501 0.84 6.65 11.16
CA TRP A 501 1.31 7.26 9.91
C TRP A 501 2.40 8.31 10.11
N ALA A 502 2.44 9.01 11.25
CA ALA A 502 3.50 9.97 11.55
C ALA A 502 4.83 9.26 11.81
N THR A 503 4.82 8.08 12.40
CA THR A 503 6.03 7.27 12.64
C THR A 503 6.45 6.49 11.40
N SER A 504 5.49 5.96 10.65
CA SER A 504 5.73 5.07 9.51
C SER A 504 6.02 5.85 8.22
N SER A 505 5.52 7.08 8.07
CA SER A 505 5.82 7.92 6.90
C SER A 505 7.29 8.35 6.78
N ILE A 506 8.13 8.13 7.78
CA ILE A 506 9.57 8.43 7.70
C ILE A 506 10.42 7.19 7.37
N THR A 507 9.85 6.14 6.74
CA THR A 507 10.59 4.89 6.43
C THR A 507 11.92 5.09 5.67
N PRO A 508 12.06 6.04 4.72
CA PRO A 508 13.37 6.31 4.13
C PRO A 508 14.37 6.86 5.16
N GLN A 509 13.93 7.71 6.08
CA GLN A 509 14.76 8.27 7.16
C GLN A 509 15.10 7.22 8.23
N LEU A 510 14.15 6.34 8.58
CA LEU A 510 14.39 5.19 9.45
C LEU A 510 15.46 4.29 8.86
N SER A 511 15.31 3.96 7.58
CA SER A 511 16.32 3.23 6.83
C SER A 511 17.63 3.99 6.85
N ALA A 512 17.65 5.30 6.59
CA ALA A 512 18.86 6.11 6.57
C ALA A 512 19.53 6.30 7.94
N LEU A 513 18.82 5.96 9.03
CA LEU A 513 19.17 6.29 10.42
C LEU A 513 19.39 7.79 10.63
N ALA A 514 18.65 8.62 9.87
CA ALA A 514 18.75 10.07 9.91
C ALA A 514 17.48 10.72 9.37
N VAL A 515 17.01 11.74 10.08
CA VAL A 515 15.89 12.60 9.65
C VAL A 515 16.34 13.52 8.51
N ASN A 516 17.53 14.11 8.67
CA ASN A 516 18.22 14.94 7.68
C ASN A 516 19.74 14.97 8.01
N SER A 517 20.49 15.89 7.40
CA SER A 517 21.94 16.03 7.62
C SER A 517 22.35 16.49 9.03
N GLU A 518 21.44 17.10 9.79
CA GLU A 518 21.70 17.62 11.13
C GLU A 518 21.22 16.66 12.23
N PHE A 519 20.08 15.99 12.00
CA PHE A 519 19.45 15.08 12.95
C PHE A 519 19.65 13.63 12.50
N SER A 520 20.67 12.98 13.06
CA SER A 520 21.06 11.62 12.70
C SER A 520 21.52 10.80 13.90
N LEU A 521 21.34 9.48 13.82
CA LEU A 521 21.98 8.53 14.72
C LEU A 521 23.45 8.29 14.31
N PRO A 522 24.29 7.77 15.22
CA PRO A 522 25.62 7.29 14.87
C PRO A 522 25.57 6.26 13.73
N ASN A 523 26.56 6.27 12.84
CA ASN A 523 26.65 5.39 11.66
C ASN A 523 25.48 5.53 10.67
N HIS A 524 24.87 6.72 10.59
CA HIS A 524 23.85 6.98 9.59
C HIS A 524 24.36 6.76 8.16
N ARG A 525 23.42 6.41 7.27
CA ARG A 525 23.66 6.14 5.85
C ARG A 525 22.89 7.05 4.91
N TYR A 526 22.44 8.20 5.44
CA TYR A 526 21.70 9.24 4.70
C TYR A 526 22.29 9.57 3.33
N ASN A 527 23.58 9.90 3.28
CA ASN A 527 24.26 10.28 2.02
C ASN A 527 24.47 9.11 1.05
N THR A 528 24.14 7.89 1.45
CA THR A 528 24.32 6.65 0.67
C THR A 528 22.99 6.18 0.08
N ILE A 529 21.90 6.28 0.84
CA ILE A 529 20.62 5.67 0.48
C ILE A 529 19.44 6.63 0.36
N PHE A 530 19.61 7.93 0.67
CA PHE A 530 18.53 8.91 0.61
C PHE A 530 18.82 9.99 -0.45
N PRO A 531 17.87 10.28 -1.38
CA PRO A 531 16.57 9.63 -1.57
C PRO A 531 16.70 8.20 -2.10
N ALA A 532 15.69 7.36 -1.83
CA ALA A 532 15.66 6.00 -2.35
C ALA A 532 15.48 5.97 -3.88
N ASP A 533 15.88 4.89 -4.55
CA ASP A 533 15.66 4.75 -5.99
C ASP A 533 14.24 4.26 -6.31
N LEU A 534 13.67 3.44 -5.42
CA LEU A 534 12.35 2.82 -5.59
C LEU A 534 11.55 2.78 -4.29
N ARG A 535 10.28 3.18 -4.36
CA ARG A 535 9.22 2.90 -3.38
C ARG A 535 8.16 2.02 -4.03
N SER A 536 7.80 0.90 -3.40
CA SER A 536 6.71 0.03 -3.88
C SER A 536 5.53 0.04 -2.92
N GLN A 537 4.29 0.12 -3.40
CA GLN A 537 3.11 0.00 -2.53
C GLN A 537 1.82 -0.23 -3.33
N SER A 538 0.73 -0.53 -2.63
CA SER A 538 -0.63 -0.58 -3.20
C SER A 538 -1.25 0.82 -3.32
N HIS A 539 -2.21 0.97 -4.24
CA HIS A 539 -2.92 2.25 -4.45
C HIS A 539 -3.71 2.75 -3.23
N GLU A 540 -4.01 1.87 -2.27
CA GLU A 540 -4.80 2.22 -1.08
C GLU A 540 -4.08 3.15 -0.09
N ILE A 541 -2.75 3.06 -0.05
CA ILE A 541 -1.90 3.87 0.85
C ILE A 541 -1.21 5.04 0.11
N ILE A 542 -1.78 5.47 -1.02
CA ILE A 542 -1.38 6.71 -1.70
C ILE A 542 -1.70 7.92 -0.82
N ARG A 543 -2.95 8.02 -0.35
CA ARG A 543 -3.45 9.17 0.44
C ARG A 543 -2.89 9.24 1.87
N THR A 544 -2.39 8.12 2.38
CA THR A 544 -1.75 8.03 3.70
C THR A 544 -0.23 8.01 3.51
N TRP A 545 0.36 6.82 3.40
CA TRP A 545 1.81 6.62 3.49
C TRP A 545 2.59 7.45 2.47
N ALA A 546 2.27 7.33 1.18
CA ALA A 546 3.04 8.02 0.16
C ALA A 546 2.93 9.54 0.29
N PHE A 547 1.73 10.05 0.57
CA PHE A 547 1.50 11.48 0.75
C PHE A 547 2.33 12.01 1.91
N TYR A 548 2.21 11.39 3.08
CA TYR A 548 2.90 11.82 4.28
C TYR A 548 4.42 11.69 4.18
N THR A 549 4.94 10.68 3.48
CA THR A 549 6.39 10.56 3.27
C THR A 549 6.93 11.65 2.34
N VAL A 550 6.21 11.98 1.26
CA VAL A 550 6.60 13.11 0.38
C VAL A 550 6.55 14.43 1.15
N LEU A 551 5.48 14.66 1.92
CA LEU A 551 5.33 15.83 2.79
C LEU A 551 6.51 15.98 3.76
N LYS A 552 6.84 14.91 4.50
CA LYS A 552 7.91 14.95 5.49
C LYS A 552 9.30 15.06 4.87
N ALA A 553 9.57 14.40 3.75
CA ALA A 553 10.85 14.57 3.04
C ALA A 553 11.05 16.03 2.59
N HIS A 554 10.00 16.67 2.08
CA HIS A 554 10.03 18.08 1.72
C HIS A 554 10.27 18.98 2.96
N TYR A 555 9.59 18.74 4.08
CA TYR A 555 9.79 19.56 5.29
C TYR A 555 11.15 19.36 5.96
N HIS A 556 11.67 18.13 5.93
CA HIS A 556 12.94 17.81 6.57
C HIS A 556 14.15 18.28 5.76
N ALA A 557 14.10 18.18 4.43
CA ALA A 557 15.28 18.37 3.58
C ALA A 557 15.01 19.00 2.21
N ASP A 558 13.81 19.51 1.95
CA ASP A 558 13.34 19.95 0.62
C ASP A 558 13.62 18.94 -0.50
N SER A 559 13.53 17.66 -0.18
CA SER A 559 13.90 16.57 -1.08
C SER A 559 12.71 15.72 -1.45
N LEU A 560 12.88 14.92 -2.50
CA LEU A 560 12.06 13.72 -2.68
C LEU A 560 12.45 12.66 -1.65
N PRO A 561 11.52 11.78 -1.24
CA PRO A 561 11.87 10.58 -0.48
C PRO A 561 12.39 9.45 -1.38
N TRP A 562 11.95 9.42 -2.64
CA TRP A 562 12.33 8.43 -3.65
C TRP A 562 12.25 9.02 -5.06
N LYS A 563 12.98 8.40 -6.00
CA LYS A 563 12.94 8.77 -7.43
C LYS A 563 11.78 8.12 -8.17
N ASN A 564 11.52 6.83 -7.92
CA ASN A 564 10.46 6.07 -8.56
C ASN A 564 9.46 5.54 -7.53
N ILE A 565 8.15 5.60 -7.84
CA ILE A 565 7.10 4.94 -7.07
C ILE A 565 6.34 3.93 -7.94
N MET A 566 6.37 2.68 -7.52
CA MET A 566 5.71 1.55 -8.15
C MET A 566 4.40 1.23 -7.41
N ILE A 567 3.27 1.36 -8.09
CA ILE A 567 1.93 1.22 -7.52
C ILE A 567 1.28 -0.08 -8.00
N SER A 568 1.06 -1.03 -7.09
CA SER A 568 0.33 -2.26 -7.36
C SER A 568 -1.19 -2.09 -7.26
N GLY A 569 -1.93 -2.94 -7.97
CA GLY A 569 -3.36 -3.17 -7.73
C GLY A 569 -3.63 -4.01 -6.49
N TRP A 570 -4.91 -4.27 -6.21
CA TRP A 570 -5.35 -5.27 -5.24
C TRP A 570 -5.36 -6.67 -5.82
N CYS A 571 -5.16 -7.66 -4.94
CA CYS A 571 -5.62 -9.01 -5.19
C CYS A 571 -7.08 -9.14 -4.72
N LEU A 572 -8.00 -9.28 -5.66
CA LEU A 572 -9.43 -9.51 -5.41
C LEU A 572 -9.71 -11.00 -5.26
N ALA A 573 -10.76 -11.35 -4.52
CA ALA A 573 -11.30 -12.70 -4.53
C ALA A 573 -11.90 -13.05 -5.90
N ASP A 574 -12.22 -14.33 -6.12
CA ASP A 574 -12.86 -14.84 -7.33
C ASP A 574 -14.18 -14.12 -7.67
N ASP A 575 -14.91 -13.68 -6.64
CA ASP A 575 -16.13 -12.85 -6.74
C ASP A 575 -15.89 -11.38 -7.11
N LYS A 576 -14.64 -11.00 -7.44
CA LYS A 576 -14.18 -9.65 -7.77
C LYS A 576 -14.35 -8.63 -6.64
N LYS A 577 -14.52 -9.06 -5.40
CA LYS A 577 -14.53 -8.17 -4.23
C LYS A 577 -13.18 -8.18 -3.53
N LYS A 578 -12.87 -7.08 -2.83
CA LYS A 578 -11.73 -7.02 -1.92
C LYS A 578 -11.82 -8.17 -0.91
N MET A 579 -10.73 -8.93 -0.76
CA MET A 579 -10.63 -9.96 0.27
C MET A 579 -10.72 -9.31 1.65
N SER A 580 -11.60 -9.83 2.51
CA SER A 580 -11.78 -9.31 3.87
C SER A 580 -12.32 -10.37 4.82
N LYS A 581 -11.96 -10.23 6.10
CA LYS A 581 -12.34 -11.18 7.16
C LYS A 581 -13.86 -11.26 7.34
N SER A 582 -14.56 -10.13 7.30
CA SER A 582 -16.01 -10.07 7.45
C SER A 582 -16.76 -10.78 6.32
N LYS A 583 -16.14 -10.94 5.15
CA LYS A 583 -16.72 -11.63 3.99
C LYS A 583 -16.32 -13.10 3.89
N GLY A 584 -15.42 -13.59 4.74
CA GLY A 584 -15.00 -15.01 4.76
C GLY A 584 -14.23 -15.48 3.52
N ASN A 585 -13.76 -14.56 2.66
CA ASN A 585 -13.13 -14.85 1.37
C ASN A 585 -11.58 -14.71 1.38
N ILE A 586 -10.95 -14.85 2.54
CA ILE A 586 -9.49 -14.75 2.69
C ILE A 586 -8.82 -16.06 2.29
N ILE A 587 -7.76 -15.95 1.48
CA ILE A 587 -6.89 -17.08 1.11
C ILE A 587 -5.64 -17.07 1.99
N THR A 588 -5.42 -18.16 2.72
CA THR A 588 -4.27 -18.33 3.62
C THR A 588 -3.00 -18.65 2.82
N PRO A 589 -1.92 -17.86 2.97
CA PRO A 589 -0.70 -18.02 2.18
C PRO A 589 -0.04 -19.40 2.27
N HIS A 590 0.08 -19.96 3.49
CA HIS A 590 0.75 -21.25 3.72
C HIS A 590 0.10 -22.39 2.95
N VAL A 591 -1.23 -22.42 2.83
CA VAL A 591 -1.96 -23.47 2.09
C VAL A 591 -1.56 -23.46 0.61
N ILE A 592 -1.44 -22.27 0.02
CA ILE A 592 -1.08 -22.12 -1.40
C ILE A 592 0.39 -22.49 -1.63
N LEU A 593 1.29 -22.05 -0.74
CA LEU A 593 2.71 -22.41 -0.80
C LEU A 593 2.93 -23.93 -0.66
N GLU A 594 2.27 -24.58 0.30
CA GLU A 594 2.35 -26.03 0.48
C GLU A 594 1.83 -26.82 -0.72
N THR A 595 0.83 -26.28 -1.43
CA THR A 595 0.18 -26.93 -2.57
C THR A 595 0.96 -26.78 -3.87
N TYR A 596 1.48 -25.58 -4.14
CA TYR A 596 2.06 -25.22 -5.45
C TYR A 596 3.56 -24.95 -5.43
N GLY A 597 4.16 -24.65 -4.27
CA GLY A 597 5.55 -24.19 -4.16
C GLY A 597 5.72 -22.71 -4.47
N ALA A 598 6.76 -22.10 -3.93
CA ALA A 598 7.03 -20.66 -3.97
C ALA A 598 7.17 -20.13 -5.41
N ASP A 599 7.89 -20.83 -6.29
CA ASP A 599 8.07 -20.42 -7.70
C ASP A 599 6.73 -20.24 -8.42
N VAL A 600 5.77 -21.14 -8.18
CA VAL A 600 4.44 -21.08 -8.82
C VAL A 600 3.60 -19.94 -8.24
N VAL A 601 3.74 -19.66 -6.95
CA VAL A 601 3.05 -18.53 -6.31
C VAL A 601 3.63 -17.19 -6.79
N ARG A 602 4.95 -17.10 -6.93
CA ARG A 602 5.61 -15.91 -7.48
C ARG A 602 5.26 -15.70 -8.95
N TYR A 603 5.18 -16.77 -9.74
CA TYR A 603 4.66 -16.71 -11.10
C TYR A 603 3.26 -16.10 -11.16
N TRP A 604 2.36 -16.53 -10.27
CA TRP A 604 1.02 -15.96 -10.18
C TRP A 604 1.05 -14.45 -9.89
N ALA A 605 1.90 -14.00 -8.97
CA ALA A 605 2.07 -12.57 -8.70
C ALA A 605 2.66 -11.81 -9.90
N ALA A 606 3.61 -12.40 -10.63
CA ALA A 606 4.24 -11.81 -11.81
C ALA A 606 3.28 -11.64 -12.99
N ASN A 607 2.20 -12.41 -13.05
CA ASN A 607 1.17 -12.32 -14.10
C ASN A 607 0.17 -11.16 -13.89
N SER A 608 0.57 -10.12 -13.14
CA SER A 608 -0.27 -8.95 -12.88
C SER A 608 0.43 -7.66 -13.27
N ARG A 609 -0.33 -6.70 -13.77
CA ARG A 609 0.19 -5.38 -14.17
C ARG A 609 0.05 -4.36 -13.05
N LEU A 610 0.98 -3.40 -13.02
CA LEU A 610 0.93 -2.30 -12.06
C LEU A 610 -0.34 -1.45 -12.25
N GLY A 611 -0.87 -0.94 -11.15
CA GLY A 611 -2.07 -0.10 -11.11
C GLY A 611 -3.39 -0.81 -11.42
N VAL A 612 -3.39 -2.12 -11.68
CA VAL A 612 -4.58 -2.89 -12.07
C VAL A 612 -4.92 -3.95 -11.02
N ASP A 613 -6.14 -3.91 -10.51
CA ASP A 613 -6.64 -4.94 -9.60
C ASP A 613 -6.72 -6.30 -10.32
N THR A 614 -6.17 -7.33 -9.70
CA THR A 614 -6.07 -8.68 -10.26
C THR A 614 -6.96 -9.64 -9.48
N VAL A 615 -7.73 -10.45 -10.19
CA VAL A 615 -8.61 -11.46 -9.60
C VAL A 615 -7.82 -12.74 -9.33
N TYR A 616 -7.97 -13.29 -8.12
CA TYR A 616 -7.40 -14.59 -7.79
C TYR A 616 -7.93 -15.68 -8.76
N SER A 617 -7.01 -16.46 -9.34
CA SER A 617 -7.35 -17.50 -10.32
C SER A 617 -6.47 -18.73 -10.14
N GLU A 618 -7.09 -19.84 -9.74
CA GLU A 618 -6.42 -21.14 -9.59
C GLU A 618 -5.79 -21.62 -10.93
N ASN A 619 -6.38 -21.21 -12.06
CA ASN A 619 -5.86 -21.56 -13.38
C ASN A 619 -4.45 -21.01 -13.62
N ILE A 620 -4.13 -19.83 -13.09
CA ILE A 620 -2.79 -19.24 -13.23
C ILE A 620 -1.74 -20.07 -12.48
N PHE A 621 -2.06 -20.61 -11.30
CA PHE A 621 -1.17 -21.55 -10.60
C PHE A 621 -0.94 -22.84 -11.41
N LYS A 622 -1.97 -23.33 -12.11
CA LYS A 622 -1.83 -24.50 -13.01
C LYS A 622 -0.94 -24.18 -14.22
N ILE A 623 -0.95 -22.95 -14.72
CA ILE A 623 -0.03 -22.49 -15.76
C ILE A 623 1.40 -22.42 -15.22
N GLY A 624 1.62 -21.75 -14.08
CA GLY A 624 2.94 -21.66 -13.45
C GLY A 624 3.55 -23.03 -13.12
N LYS A 625 2.74 -23.97 -12.62
CA LYS A 625 3.18 -25.36 -12.39
C LYS A 625 3.63 -26.06 -13.68
N ARG A 626 2.94 -25.83 -14.79
CA ARG A 626 3.34 -26.35 -16.11
C ARG A 626 4.65 -25.74 -16.57
N LEU A 627 4.85 -24.44 -16.39
CA LEU A 627 6.10 -23.76 -16.70
C LEU A 627 7.28 -24.35 -15.90
N VAL A 628 7.16 -24.42 -14.56
CA VAL A 628 8.18 -25.02 -13.67
C VAL A 628 8.51 -26.45 -14.09
N THR A 629 7.49 -27.26 -14.38
CA THR A 629 7.68 -28.66 -14.83
C THR A 629 8.40 -28.71 -16.18
N LYS A 630 8.02 -27.86 -17.14
CA LYS A 630 8.64 -27.81 -18.47
C LYS A 630 10.09 -27.33 -18.38
N LEU A 631 10.39 -26.32 -17.56
CA LEU A 631 11.76 -25.83 -17.33
C LEU A 631 12.65 -26.93 -16.77
N TRP A 632 12.17 -27.71 -15.79
CA TRP A 632 12.88 -28.87 -15.26
C TRP A 632 13.14 -29.93 -16.34
N ASN A 633 12.14 -30.28 -17.14
CA ASN A 633 12.25 -31.30 -18.18
C ASN A 633 13.17 -30.88 -19.33
N ALA A 634 13.08 -29.64 -19.79
CA ALA A 634 13.99 -29.07 -20.78
C ALA A 634 15.44 -29.10 -20.26
N SER A 635 15.64 -28.71 -19.00
CA SER A 635 16.96 -28.73 -18.36
C SER A 635 17.53 -30.14 -18.22
N LYS A 636 16.70 -31.13 -17.89
CA LYS A 636 17.10 -32.54 -17.90
C LYS A 636 17.58 -32.99 -19.27
N PHE A 637 16.84 -32.65 -20.33
CA PHE A 637 17.22 -33.00 -21.70
C PHE A 637 18.58 -32.38 -22.08
N VAL A 638 18.75 -31.06 -21.86
CA VAL A 638 20.01 -30.37 -22.15
C VAL A 638 21.18 -30.96 -21.34
N SER A 639 20.94 -31.32 -20.06
CA SER A 639 21.98 -31.89 -19.19
C SER A 639 22.57 -33.22 -19.69
N MET A 640 21.90 -33.91 -20.63
CA MET A 640 22.42 -35.13 -21.26
C MET A 640 23.58 -34.85 -22.22
N PHE A 641 23.74 -33.60 -22.67
CA PHE A 641 24.65 -33.22 -23.74
C PHE A 641 25.78 -32.30 -23.28
N MET A 642 25.88 -32.05 -21.97
CA MET A 642 26.89 -31.17 -21.38
C MET A 642 27.53 -31.80 -20.15
N GLU A 643 28.76 -31.41 -19.87
CA GLU A 643 29.41 -31.69 -18.59
C GLU A 643 29.00 -30.65 -17.55
N LYS A 644 29.00 -31.05 -16.27
CA LYS A 644 28.74 -30.13 -15.16
C LYS A 644 29.83 -29.07 -15.11
N HIS A 645 29.42 -27.81 -14.97
CA HIS A 645 30.32 -26.67 -14.83
C HIS A 645 31.28 -26.52 -16.02
N GLN A 646 30.88 -27.01 -17.18
CA GLN A 646 31.65 -26.85 -18.40
C GLN A 646 31.77 -25.38 -18.77
N VAL A 647 32.93 -24.99 -19.30
CA VAL A 647 33.10 -23.67 -19.91
C VAL A 647 32.30 -23.65 -21.21
N MET A 648 31.40 -22.67 -21.34
CA MET A 648 30.59 -22.48 -22.55
C MET A 648 31.32 -21.52 -23.51
N SER A 649 31.28 -21.82 -24.81
CA SER A 649 31.84 -20.97 -25.84
C SER A 649 30.83 -20.75 -26.97
N ILE A 650 30.30 -19.53 -27.05
CA ILE A 650 29.32 -19.14 -28.08
C ILE A 650 29.92 -19.15 -29.49
N ASN A 651 31.22 -18.90 -29.63
CA ASN A 651 31.92 -18.88 -30.91
C ASN A 651 31.92 -20.25 -31.62
N SER A 652 31.55 -21.32 -30.92
CA SER A 652 31.41 -22.66 -31.48
C SER A 652 30.12 -22.85 -32.27
N ALA A 653 29.13 -21.96 -32.12
CA ALA A 653 27.86 -22.02 -32.82
C ALA A 653 28.02 -21.54 -34.28
N HIS A 654 27.95 -22.47 -35.23
CA HIS A 654 28.16 -22.18 -36.65
C HIS A 654 26.98 -22.58 -37.55
N GLU A 655 26.14 -23.49 -37.09
CA GLU A 655 25.00 -24.01 -37.85
C GLU A 655 23.78 -23.09 -37.82
N THR A 656 22.99 -23.08 -38.89
CA THR A 656 21.92 -22.08 -39.11
C THR A 656 20.88 -22.08 -37.98
N MET A 657 20.40 -23.25 -37.56
CA MET A 657 19.40 -23.33 -36.48
C MET A 657 19.95 -22.93 -35.10
N ASP A 658 21.26 -23.05 -34.88
CA ASP A 658 21.91 -22.61 -33.64
C ASP A 658 22.05 -21.09 -33.62
N LYS A 659 22.49 -20.50 -34.73
CA LYS A 659 22.54 -19.04 -34.90
C LYS A 659 21.15 -18.40 -34.86
N TRP A 660 20.13 -19.10 -35.38
CA TRP A 660 18.72 -18.70 -35.28
C TRP A 660 18.29 -18.52 -33.83
N ILE A 661 18.45 -19.55 -32.98
CA ILE A 661 18.01 -19.47 -31.58
C ILE A 661 18.80 -18.42 -30.80
N LEU A 662 20.09 -18.24 -31.09
CA LEU A 662 20.92 -17.20 -30.47
C LEU A 662 20.48 -15.79 -30.90
N SER A 663 20.06 -15.62 -32.15
CA SER A 663 19.51 -14.34 -32.65
C SER A 663 18.14 -14.03 -32.03
N LYS A 664 17.29 -15.05 -31.82
CA LYS A 664 16.05 -14.90 -31.04
C LYS A 664 16.35 -14.52 -29.59
N LEU A 665 17.33 -15.20 -28.97
CA LEU A 665 17.75 -14.94 -27.60
C LEU A 665 18.28 -13.50 -27.41
N TYR A 666 19.03 -12.98 -28.39
CA TYR A 666 19.50 -11.58 -28.40
C TYR A 666 18.34 -10.60 -28.23
N LYS A 667 17.25 -10.77 -29.00
CA LYS A 667 16.06 -9.90 -28.94
C LYS A 667 15.30 -10.06 -27.62
N VAL A 668 15.26 -11.27 -27.07
CA VAL A 668 14.55 -11.56 -25.81
C VAL A 668 15.29 -10.96 -24.62
N ILE A 669 16.62 -11.03 -24.58
CA ILE A 669 17.42 -10.34 -23.56
C ILE A 669 17.14 -8.84 -23.61
N GLU A 670 17.18 -8.23 -24.79
CA GLU A 670 16.90 -6.80 -24.96
C GLU A 670 15.50 -6.43 -24.46
N ARG A 671 14.46 -7.16 -24.92
CA ARG A 671 13.07 -6.91 -24.55
C ARG A 671 12.82 -7.07 -23.05
N ALA A 672 13.29 -8.17 -22.45
CA ALA A 672 13.12 -8.43 -21.02
C ALA A 672 13.86 -7.40 -20.16
N THR A 673 15.09 -7.03 -20.54
CA THR A 673 15.89 -6.01 -19.84
C THR A 673 15.20 -4.65 -19.89
N ASN A 674 14.75 -4.21 -21.07
CA ASN A 674 14.07 -2.93 -21.24
C ASN A 674 12.77 -2.87 -20.42
N ASN A 675 11.97 -3.94 -20.43
CA ASN A 675 10.74 -4.01 -19.64
C ASN A 675 11.02 -3.92 -18.14
N LEU A 676 12.00 -4.66 -17.61
CA LEU A 676 12.36 -4.60 -16.19
C LEU A 676 12.94 -3.25 -15.77
N LEU A 677 13.71 -2.58 -16.65
CA LEU A 677 14.18 -1.21 -16.42
C LEU A 677 13.04 -0.19 -16.34
N GLN A 678 11.90 -0.47 -16.99
CA GLN A 678 10.67 0.33 -16.93
C GLN A 678 9.67 -0.19 -15.86
N PHE A 679 10.09 -1.12 -14.99
CA PHE A 679 9.25 -1.74 -13.96
C PHE A 679 8.09 -2.60 -14.51
N GLU A 680 8.07 -2.90 -15.81
CA GLU A 680 7.05 -3.72 -16.49
C GLU A 680 7.40 -5.22 -16.40
N TYR A 681 7.46 -5.75 -15.18
CA TYR A 681 7.88 -7.13 -14.90
C TYR A 681 6.96 -8.18 -15.54
N CYS A 682 5.66 -7.89 -15.73
CA CYS A 682 4.72 -8.78 -16.41
C CYS A 682 5.10 -8.96 -17.89
N GLU A 683 5.38 -7.85 -18.59
CA GLU A 683 5.78 -7.86 -20.00
C GLU A 683 7.17 -8.49 -20.19
N ALA A 684 8.06 -8.36 -19.19
CA ALA A 684 9.34 -9.06 -19.18
C ALA A 684 9.16 -10.58 -19.07
N LEU A 685 8.32 -11.05 -18.14
CA LEU A 685 8.01 -12.47 -17.99
C LEU A 685 7.39 -13.04 -19.27
N GLU A 686 6.41 -12.34 -19.86
CA GLU A 686 5.76 -12.75 -21.11
C GLU A 686 6.76 -12.91 -22.26
N ALA A 687 7.71 -11.99 -22.41
CA ALA A 687 8.76 -12.08 -23.43
C ALA A 687 9.65 -13.32 -23.26
N VAL A 688 10.03 -13.64 -22.01
CA VAL A 688 10.88 -14.80 -21.70
C VAL A 688 10.10 -16.11 -21.88
N GLU A 689 8.83 -16.15 -21.44
CA GLU A 689 7.96 -17.31 -21.61
C GLU A 689 7.68 -17.63 -23.07
N GLU A 690 7.36 -16.61 -23.88
CA GLU A 690 7.07 -16.78 -25.29
C GLU A 690 8.24 -17.47 -26.00
N PHE A 691 9.46 -16.98 -25.77
CA PHE A 691 10.69 -17.57 -26.29
C PHE A 691 10.93 -18.99 -25.75
N PHE A 692 10.80 -19.17 -24.43
CA PHE A 692 11.04 -20.46 -23.78
C PHE A 692 10.13 -21.56 -24.35
N TRP A 693 8.85 -21.26 -24.55
CA TRP A 693 7.89 -22.22 -25.09
C TRP A 693 8.02 -22.37 -26.60
N LYS A 694 7.82 -21.29 -27.37
CA LYS A 694 7.67 -21.36 -28.82
C LYS A 694 9.00 -21.62 -29.51
N ASP A 695 10.04 -20.85 -29.20
CA ASP A 695 11.30 -20.92 -29.94
C ASP A 695 12.18 -22.05 -29.40
N PHE A 696 12.39 -22.09 -28.07
CA PHE A 696 13.29 -23.07 -27.46
C PHE A 696 12.66 -24.47 -27.36
N CYS A 697 11.57 -24.61 -26.60
CA CYS A 697 11.03 -25.93 -26.27
C CYS A 697 10.34 -26.63 -27.43
N ASP A 698 9.43 -25.95 -28.13
CA ASP A 698 8.56 -26.59 -29.14
C ASP A 698 9.28 -26.77 -30.49
N ASN A 699 10.30 -25.95 -30.74
CA ASN A 699 11.01 -25.94 -32.02
C ASN A 699 12.49 -26.31 -31.85
N TYR A 700 13.31 -25.46 -31.22
CA TYR A 700 14.76 -25.65 -31.21
C TYR A 700 15.18 -27.01 -30.64
N LEU A 701 14.66 -27.42 -29.46
CA LEU A 701 14.97 -28.71 -28.84
C LEU A 701 14.69 -29.91 -29.76
N GLU A 702 13.64 -29.84 -30.57
CA GLU A 702 13.27 -30.90 -31.51
C GLU A 702 14.14 -30.87 -32.77
N LEU A 703 14.40 -29.67 -33.31
CA LEU A 703 15.21 -29.46 -34.52
C LEU A 703 16.66 -29.92 -34.35
N VAL A 704 17.27 -29.67 -33.20
CA VAL A 704 18.68 -30.03 -32.97
C VAL A 704 18.87 -31.41 -32.35
N LYS A 705 17.79 -32.09 -31.96
CA LYS A 705 17.85 -33.36 -31.22
C LYS A 705 18.76 -34.41 -31.88
N LYS A 706 18.59 -34.62 -33.19
CA LYS A 706 19.40 -35.61 -33.95
C LYS A 706 20.89 -35.24 -33.95
N ARG A 707 21.21 -33.95 -34.15
CA ARG A 707 22.59 -33.44 -34.12
C ARG A 707 23.22 -33.54 -32.73
N ALA A 708 22.47 -33.19 -31.68
CA ALA A 708 22.95 -33.31 -30.30
C ALA A 708 23.31 -34.76 -29.92
N TYR A 709 22.48 -35.75 -30.29
CA TYR A 709 22.81 -37.18 -30.12
C TYR A 709 23.96 -37.66 -31.02
N GLY A 710 24.14 -37.03 -32.19
CA GLY A 710 25.27 -37.26 -33.09
C GLY A 710 26.60 -36.66 -32.63
N ASN A 711 26.68 -36.12 -31.40
CA ASN A 711 27.86 -35.46 -30.84
C ASN A 711 28.31 -34.17 -31.55
N ASP A 712 27.39 -33.49 -32.23
CA ASP A 712 27.67 -32.20 -32.86
C ASP A 712 27.99 -31.11 -31.82
N SER A 713 29.14 -30.46 -31.95
CA SER A 713 29.62 -29.47 -30.96
C SER A 713 28.81 -28.18 -30.96
N SER A 714 28.36 -27.72 -32.15
CA SER A 714 27.55 -26.51 -32.31
C SER A 714 26.23 -26.62 -31.55
N ALA A 715 25.50 -27.72 -31.74
CA ALA A 715 24.23 -27.98 -31.08
C ALA A 715 24.40 -28.09 -29.56
N LYS A 716 25.41 -28.82 -29.08
CA LYS A 716 25.63 -29.03 -27.64
C LYS A 716 25.98 -27.73 -26.90
N GLN A 717 26.87 -26.92 -27.48
CA GLN A 717 27.26 -25.64 -26.89
C GLN A 717 26.09 -24.64 -26.90
N SER A 718 25.34 -24.58 -27.99
CA SER A 718 24.19 -23.69 -28.13
C SER A 718 23.06 -24.07 -27.17
N LEU A 719 22.72 -25.37 -27.03
CA LEU A 719 21.76 -25.85 -26.03
C LEU A 719 22.15 -25.47 -24.61
N ALA A 720 23.41 -25.70 -24.24
CA ALA A 720 23.92 -25.39 -22.90
C ALA A 720 23.88 -23.88 -22.63
N TYR A 721 24.28 -23.05 -23.61
CA TYR A 721 24.29 -21.60 -23.48
C TYR A 721 22.88 -21.01 -23.41
N VAL A 722 21.99 -21.38 -24.32
CA VAL A 722 20.62 -20.87 -24.36
C VAL A 722 19.89 -21.21 -23.06
N LEU A 723 20.05 -22.43 -22.55
CA LEU A 723 19.47 -22.80 -21.25
C LEU A 723 20.06 -21.96 -20.10
N ASN A 724 21.37 -21.72 -20.08
CA ASN A 724 21.99 -20.88 -19.05
C ASN A 724 21.34 -19.49 -19.00
N VAL A 725 21.17 -18.85 -20.16
CA VAL A 725 20.54 -17.53 -20.27
C VAL A 725 19.06 -17.58 -19.87
N ILE A 726 18.31 -18.60 -20.30
CA ILE A 726 16.91 -18.78 -19.89
C ILE A 726 16.77 -18.82 -18.37
N LEU A 727 17.65 -19.55 -17.68
CA LEU A 727 17.63 -19.63 -16.21
C LEU A 727 17.87 -18.26 -15.57
N ARG A 728 18.82 -17.48 -16.10
CA ARG A 728 19.13 -16.13 -15.60
C ARG A 728 17.97 -15.16 -15.87
N LEU A 729 17.30 -15.25 -17.03
CA LEU A 729 16.12 -14.44 -17.35
C LEU A 729 14.91 -14.77 -16.46
N PHE A 730 14.70 -16.04 -16.11
CA PHE A 730 13.63 -16.45 -15.19
C PHE A 730 13.96 -16.22 -13.71
N ALA A 731 15.24 -16.03 -13.34
CA ALA A 731 15.69 -15.99 -11.95
C ALA A 731 14.97 -14.96 -11.06
N PRO A 732 14.63 -13.73 -11.52
CA PRO A 732 13.83 -12.81 -10.72
C PRO A 732 12.46 -13.37 -10.32
N PHE A 733 11.84 -14.16 -11.20
CA PHE A 733 10.48 -14.65 -11.07
C PHE A 733 10.40 -16.01 -10.35
N LEU A 734 11.29 -16.94 -10.74
CA LEU A 734 11.30 -18.35 -10.32
C LEU A 734 12.62 -18.69 -9.58
N PRO A 735 12.89 -18.08 -8.42
CA PRO A 735 14.22 -18.07 -7.82
C PRO A 735 14.71 -19.44 -7.36
N TYR A 736 13.83 -20.40 -7.04
CA TYR A 736 14.25 -21.69 -6.48
C TYR A 736 14.62 -22.70 -7.58
N ILE A 737 13.75 -22.90 -8.57
CA ILE A 737 14.03 -23.81 -9.69
C ILE A 737 15.23 -23.34 -10.50
N THR A 738 15.33 -22.03 -10.75
CA THR A 738 16.45 -21.47 -11.53
C THR A 738 17.75 -21.65 -10.78
N GLU A 739 17.77 -21.40 -9.47
CA GLU A 739 18.92 -21.66 -8.61
C GLU A 739 19.31 -23.15 -8.59
N GLU A 740 18.35 -24.08 -8.43
CA GLU A 740 18.69 -25.52 -8.43
C GLU A 740 19.34 -25.97 -9.73
N ILE A 741 18.75 -25.59 -10.87
CA ILE A 741 19.28 -26.00 -12.17
C ILE A 741 20.62 -25.31 -12.41
N TYR A 742 20.74 -24.02 -12.12
CA TYR A 742 21.96 -23.26 -12.28
C TYR A 742 23.10 -23.84 -11.43
N HIS A 743 22.81 -24.14 -10.17
CA HIS A 743 23.77 -24.69 -9.23
C HIS A 743 24.28 -26.07 -9.67
N GLN A 744 23.37 -26.95 -10.11
CA GLN A 744 23.71 -28.32 -10.49
C GLN A 744 24.49 -28.42 -11.81
N LEU A 745 24.25 -27.48 -12.73
CA LEU A 745 24.74 -27.57 -14.12
C LEU A 745 25.84 -26.56 -14.45
N TYR A 746 25.82 -25.34 -13.89
CA TYR A 746 26.62 -24.21 -14.40
C TYR A 746 27.60 -23.60 -13.40
N SER A 747 27.22 -23.40 -12.14
CA SER A 747 28.14 -22.81 -11.15
C SER A 747 27.80 -23.24 -9.74
N TYR A 748 28.75 -23.20 -8.81
CA TYR A 748 28.44 -23.26 -7.37
C TYR A 748 28.03 -21.90 -6.78
N ASN A 749 28.23 -20.82 -7.55
CA ASN A 749 27.76 -19.50 -7.19
C ASN A 749 26.26 -19.35 -7.48
N SER A 750 25.59 -18.51 -6.70
CA SER A 750 24.16 -18.26 -6.87
C SER A 750 23.85 -17.61 -8.21
N VAL A 751 22.75 -18.03 -8.84
CA VAL A 751 22.21 -17.36 -10.03
C VAL A 751 21.85 -15.89 -9.76
N HIS A 752 21.56 -15.54 -8.50
CA HIS A 752 21.18 -14.20 -8.07
C HIS A 752 22.37 -13.29 -7.73
N ASN A 753 23.60 -13.75 -7.92
CA ASN A 753 24.80 -12.95 -7.68
C ASN A 753 24.84 -11.70 -8.57
N GLN A 754 25.60 -10.70 -8.11
CA GLN A 754 25.81 -9.46 -8.87
C GLN A 754 26.42 -9.73 -10.25
N SER A 755 26.01 -8.93 -11.23
CA SER A 755 26.48 -8.99 -12.62
C SER A 755 26.19 -10.32 -13.32
N ASN A 756 25.19 -11.07 -12.84
CA ASN A 756 24.74 -12.32 -13.43
C ASN A 756 23.49 -12.16 -14.32
N TRP A 757 23.03 -10.95 -14.65
CA TRP A 757 22.00 -10.74 -15.69
C TRP A 757 22.62 -10.91 -17.08
N PRO A 758 21.97 -11.60 -18.04
CA PRO A 758 22.55 -11.80 -19.36
C PRO A 758 22.66 -10.48 -20.13
N SER A 759 23.77 -10.33 -20.85
CA SER A 759 24.02 -9.19 -21.72
C SER A 759 23.83 -9.63 -23.18
N LYS A 760 23.12 -8.82 -23.96
CA LYS A 760 22.93 -9.08 -25.39
C LYS A 760 24.24 -8.88 -26.16
N GLU A 761 25.17 -8.10 -25.61
CA GLU A 761 26.49 -7.84 -26.17
C GLU A 761 27.39 -9.09 -26.18
N GLU A 762 27.05 -10.12 -25.41
CA GLU A 762 27.67 -11.45 -25.46
C GLU A 762 27.25 -12.26 -26.71
N LEU A 763 26.24 -11.79 -27.46
CA LEU A 763 25.63 -12.46 -28.59
C LEU A 763 25.85 -11.69 -29.90
N ILE A 764 25.95 -12.44 -30.99
CA ILE A 764 25.96 -11.88 -32.35
C ILE A 764 24.55 -12.05 -32.94
N TYR A 765 23.91 -10.93 -33.29
CA TYR A 765 22.67 -10.95 -34.06
C TYR A 765 22.95 -11.32 -35.52
N ASP A 766 22.38 -12.43 -35.99
CA ASP A 766 22.48 -12.90 -37.36
C ASP A 766 21.10 -12.88 -38.02
N LYS A 767 20.84 -11.79 -38.76
CA LYS A 767 19.56 -11.58 -39.47
C LYS A 767 19.26 -12.70 -40.45
N TYR A 768 20.27 -13.19 -41.18
CA TYR A 768 20.08 -14.22 -42.19
C TYR A 768 19.66 -15.55 -41.55
N SER A 769 20.37 -15.97 -40.50
CA SER A 769 20.04 -17.18 -39.75
C SER A 769 18.67 -17.06 -39.07
N GLU A 770 18.31 -15.87 -38.58
CA GLU A 770 16.97 -15.62 -38.03
C GLU A 770 15.89 -15.87 -39.09
N GLU A 771 16.02 -15.27 -40.28
CA GLU A 771 15.07 -15.43 -41.39
C GLU A 771 14.98 -16.90 -41.85
N MET A 772 16.11 -17.59 -42.00
CA MET A 772 16.14 -19.01 -42.39
C MET A 772 15.49 -19.92 -41.36
N GLY A 773 15.73 -19.68 -40.06
CA GLY A 773 15.10 -20.48 -39.01
C GLY A 773 13.61 -20.21 -38.87
N ASP A 774 13.15 -18.96 -39.04
CA ASP A 774 11.72 -18.62 -39.05
C ASP A 774 11.00 -19.29 -40.23
N ASN A 775 11.61 -19.27 -41.41
CA ASN A 775 11.16 -20.00 -42.59
C ASN A 775 11.05 -21.51 -42.31
N CYS A 776 12.08 -22.09 -41.68
CA CYS A 776 12.10 -23.51 -41.31
C CYS A 776 10.96 -23.86 -40.35
N VAL A 777 10.71 -23.04 -39.33
CA VAL A 777 9.62 -23.24 -38.37
C VAL A 777 8.25 -23.10 -39.05
N GLN A 778 8.08 -22.15 -39.97
CA GLN A 778 6.85 -21.99 -40.74
C GLN A 778 6.54 -23.25 -41.55
N ILE A 779 7.52 -23.78 -42.29
CA ILE A 779 7.39 -25.04 -43.05
C ILE A 779 7.09 -26.21 -42.11
N LEU A 780 7.81 -26.32 -41.00
CA LEU A 780 7.60 -27.38 -39.99
C LEU A 780 6.17 -27.38 -39.45
N ASN A 781 5.59 -26.20 -39.20
CA ASN A 781 4.21 -26.08 -38.72
C ASN A 781 3.19 -26.52 -39.78
N ILE A 782 3.43 -26.22 -41.06
CA ILE A 782 2.60 -26.75 -42.16
C ILE A 782 2.68 -28.28 -42.18
N ILE A 783 3.89 -28.87 -42.07
CA ILE A 783 4.06 -30.33 -42.04
C ILE A 783 3.36 -30.97 -40.85
N ARG A 784 3.50 -30.38 -39.64
CA ARG A 784 2.81 -30.84 -38.42
C ARG A 784 1.29 -30.84 -38.62
N LYS A 785 0.75 -29.79 -39.25
CA LYS A 785 -0.67 -29.71 -39.59
C LYS A 785 -1.08 -30.81 -40.57
N ILE A 786 -0.35 -31.00 -41.67
CA ILE A 786 -0.67 -32.05 -42.64
C ILE A 786 -0.62 -33.45 -41.99
N LYS A 787 0.39 -33.72 -41.14
CA LYS A 787 0.45 -34.99 -40.38
C LYS A 787 -0.75 -35.17 -39.45
N ALA A 788 -1.15 -34.12 -38.74
CA ALA A 788 -2.32 -34.15 -37.86
C ALA A 788 -3.62 -34.39 -38.66
N ASP A 789 -3.81 -33.70 -39.78
CA ASP A 789 -4.97 -33.84 -40.66
C ASP A 789 -5.07 -35.27 -41.26
N ASN A 790 -3.92 -35.93 -41.46
CA ASN A 790 -3.83 -37.32 -41.88
C ASN A 790 -3.84 -38.34 -40.72
N ASN A 791 -4.05 -37.89 -39.47
CA ASN A 791 -4.03 -38.71 -38.26
C ASN A 791 -2.76 -39.56 -38.07
N VAL A 792 -1.61 -39.08 -38.55
CA VAL A 792 -0.32 -39.76 -38.36
C VAL A 792 0.50 -39.08 -37.27
N SER A 793 1.31 -39.88 -36.56
CA SER A 793 2.18 -39.34 -35.51
C SER A 793 3.23 -38.37 -36.08
N VAL A 794 3.72 -37.44 -35.26
CA VAL A 794 4.82 -36.53 -35.65
C VAL A 794 6.07 -37.29 -36.11
N LYS A 795 6.31 -38.50 -35.57
CA LYS A 795 7.44 -39.37 -35.92
C LYS A 795 7.21 -40.24 -37.17
N HIS A 796 6.01 -40.21 -37.76
CA HIS A 796 5.71 -41.00 -38.95
C HIS A 796 6.69 -40.64 -40.08
N LEU A 797 7.24 -41.66 -40.74
CA LEU A 797 8.22 -41.50 -41.81
C LEU A 797 7.56 -40.86 -43.04
N ILE A 798 8.09 -39.75 -43.50
CA ILE A 798 7.68 -39.13 -44.77
C ILE A 798 8.59 -39.68 -45.87
N LYS A 799 8.01 -40.32 -46.87
CA LYS A 799 8.76 -40.81 -48.03
C LYS A 799 9.37 -39.66 -48.82
N LYS A 800 8.56 -38.62 -49.06
CA LYS A 800 8.97 -37.46 -49.85
C LYS A 800 8.28 -36.20 -49.36
N LEU A 801 9.06 -35.18 -49.02
CA LEU A 801 8.59 -33.86 -48.64
C LEU A 801 8.79 -32.90 -49.82
N MET A 802 7.69 -32.37 -50.37
CA MET A 802 7.74 -31.47 -51.53
C MET A 802 7.37 -30.06 -51.10
N ILE A 803 8.27 -29.09 -51.34
CA ILE A 803 8.11 -27.71 -50.88
C ILE A 803 8.16 -26.76 -52.08
N LYS A 804 7.21 -25.81 -52.13
CA LYS A 804 7.26 -24.63 -52.99
C LYS A 804 7.36 -23.39 -52.12
N ALA A 805 8.26 -22.47 -52.49
CA ALA A 805 8.39 -21.15 -51.88
C ALA A 805 7.86 -20.08 -52.85
N SER A 806 7.28 -19.01 -52.32
CA SER A 806 6.77 -17.89 -53.13
C SER A 806 7.88 -17.14 -53.86
N VAL A 807 9.04 -16.94 -53.23
CA VAL A 807 10.25 -16.38 -53.87
C VAL A 807 11.48 -17.25 -53.58
N GLN A 808 12.55 -17.05 -54.34
CA GLN A 808 13.75 -17.90 -54.27
C GLN A 808 14.55 -17.69 -52.98
N GLU A 809 14.56 -16.46 -52.45
CA GLU A 809 15.22 -16.06 -51.20
C GLU A 809 14.63 -16.77 -49.97
N ASP A 810 13.42 -17.32 -50.10
CA ASP A 810 12.72 -18.01 -49.02
C ASP A 810 13.07 -19.50 -48.90
N LYS A 811 13.89 -20.01 -49.82
CA LYS A 811 14.40 -21.37 -49.74
C LYS A 811 15.36 -21.50 -48.57
N LEU A 812 15.23 -22.61 -47.83
CA LEU A 812 16.14 -22.92 -46.74
C LEU A 812 17.54 -23.17 -47.28
N ASP A 813 18.55 -22.73 -46.54
CA ASP A 813 19.91 -23.19 -46.76
C ASP A 813 20.06 -24.68 -46.41
N GLN A 814 21.20 -25.26 -46.79
CA GLN A 814 21.43 -26.69 -46.60
C GLN A 814 21.39 -27.10 -45.12
N SER A 815 21.94 -26.28 -44.21
CA SER A 815 21.98 -26.57 -42.77
C SER A 815 20.56 -26.62 -42.17
N ALA A 816 19.73 -25.61 -42.44
CA ALA A 816 18.35 -25.57 -42.02
C ALA A 816 17.51 -26.69 -42.67
N GLN A 817 17.76 -27.00 -43.95
CA GLN A 817 17.09 -28.09 -44.65
C GLN A 817 17.41 -29.45 -44.01
N ASP A 818 18.66 -29.72 -43.63
CA ASP A 818 19.08 -30.96 -42.97
C ASP A 818 18.39 -31.12 -41.61
N ASN A 819 18.28 -30.02 -40.84
CA ASN A 819 17.53 -30.00 -39.59
C ASN A 819 16.02 -30.25 -39.81
N LEU A 820 15.41 -29.63 -40.82
CA LEU A 820 14.01 -29.85 -41.18
C LEU A 820 13.75 -31.31 -41.57
N GLN A 821 14.62 -31.88 -42.42
CA GLN A 821 14.52 -33.27 -42.85
C GLN A 821 14.58 -34.23 -41.66
N ALA A 822 15.53 -33.98 -40.74
CA ALA A 822 15.71 -34.77 -39.54
C ALA A 822 14.49 -34.73 -38.61
N VAL A 823 13.97 -33.54 -38.29
CA VAL A 823 12.84 -33.39 -37.35
C VAL A 823 11.53 -33.93 -37.92
N CYS A 824 11.34 -33.81 -39.24
CA CYS A 824 10.15 -34.30 -39.92
C CYS A 824 10.18 -35.82 -40.15
N ASN A 825 11.31 -36.49 -39.90
CA ASN A 825 11.56 -37.88 -40.29
C ASN A 825 11.26 -38.10 -41.77
N ALA A 826 11.87 -37.30 -42.66
CA ALA A 826 11.68 -37.39 -44.10
C ALA A 826 12.88 -38.05 -44.80
N GLU A 827 12.64 -38.95 -45.75
CA GLU A 827 13.72 -39.58 -46.53
C GLU A 827 14.35 -38.60 -47.54
N THR A 828 13.52 -37.75 -48.17
CA THR A 828 13.96 -36.76 -49.16
C THR A 828 13.15 -35.48 -49.07
N ILE A 829 13.81 -34.35 -49.37
CA ILE A 829 13.17 -33.03 -49.57
C ILE A 829 13.38 -32.60 -51.01
N GLU A 830 12.30 -32.27 -51.71
CA GLU A 830 12.34 -31.73 -53.08
C GLU A 830 11.73 -30.32 -53.14
N TRP A 831 12.53 -29.36 -53.61
CA TRP A 831 12.08 -28.01 -53.91
C TRP A 831 11.51 -27.97 -55.33
N MET A 832 10.20 -27.77 -55.45
CA MET A 832 9.52 -27.68 -56.74
C MET A 832 9.66 -26.29 -57.36
N GLN A 833 9.83 -26.21 -58.69
CA GLN A 833 9.84 -24.95 -59.42
C GLN A 833 8.41 -24.49 -59.73
N SER A 834 7.96 -23.41 -59.11
CA SER A 834 6.89 -22.51 -59.59
C SER A 834 6.78 -21.36 -58.61
N GLU A 835 6.88 -20.12 -59.09
CA GLU A 835 6.32 -18.97 -58.38
C GLU A 835 4.80 -19.16 -58.35
N PHE A 836 4.19 -18.91 -57.20
CA PHE A 836 2.74 -18.94 -57.03
C PHE A 836 2.34 -17.69 -56.26
N GLU A 837 1.29 -17.01 -56.72
CA GLU A 837 0.68 -15.92 -55.97
C GLU A 837 -0.17 -16.51 -54.84
N THR A 838 0.05 -16.05 -53.61
CA THR A 838 -0.89 -16.31 -52.51
C THR A 838 -1.37 -15.01 -51.92
N GLU A 839 -2.64 -14.98 -51.55
CA GLU A 839 -3.18 -13.91 -50.72
C GLU A 839 -2.66 -13.98 -49.26
N ASP A 840 -2.21 -15.14 -48.75
CA ASP A 840 -1.89 -15.32 -47.30
C ASP A 840 -0.76 -16.36 -46.94
N GLY A 841 0.08 -16.87 -47.85
CA GLY A 841 0.98 -18.00 -47.53
C GLY A 841 2.33 -18.08 -48.27
N LYS A 842 3.44 -18.02 -47.52
CA LYS A 842 4.83 -18.09 -48.02
C LYS A 842 5.24 -19.43 -48.64
N TYR A 843 4.60 -20.54 -48.25
CA TYR A 843 4.98 -21.90 -48.66
C TYR A 843 3.77 -22.78 -48.97
N ILE A 844 3.90 -23.62 -50.01
CA ILE A 844 3.03 -24.79 -50.24
C ILE A 844 3.84 -26.04 -49.95
N VAL A 845 3.33 -26.89 -49.07
CA VAL A 845 3.99 -28.14 -48.68
C VAL A 845 3.07 -29.32 -48.97
N ASN A 846 3.61 -30.35 -49.61
CA ASN A 846 2.96 -31.63 -49.81
C ASN A 846 3.84 -32.75 -49.24
N ILE A 847 3.25 -33.79 -48.67
CA ILE A 847 3.96 -34.95 -48.15
C ILE A 847 3.43 -36.23 -48.79
N ASP A 848 4.33 -37.09 -49.25
CA ASP A 848 4.02 -38.47 -49.59
C ASP A 848 4.28 -39.34 -48.34
N LEU A 849 3.19 -39.87 -47.77
CA LEU A 849 3.23 -40.80 -46.65
C LEU A 849 3.31 -42.26 -47.16
N TYR A 850 3.75 -43.16 -46.27
CA TYR A 850 3.76 -44.61 -46.54
C TYR A 850 2.40 -45.27 -46.37
#